data_AF-A0ABD1CKG7-F1
#
_entry.id   AF-A0ABD1CKG7-F1
#
_cell.length_a   1.000
_cell.length_b   1.000
_cell.length_c   1.000
_cell.angle_alpha   90.00
_cell.angle_beta   90.00
_cell.angle_gamma   90.00
#
_symmetry.space_group_name_H-M   'P 1'
#
loop_
_entity.id
_entity.type
_entity.pdbx_description
1 polymer ?
#
loop_
_entity_poly.entity_id
_entity_poly.type
_entity_poly.pdbx_seq_one_letter_code
_entity_poly.pdbx_strand_id
1 'polypeptide(L)'
;MDQIEESGEDSQAPESTFEDDLIPKDITDDFFEEMCAKANLTVKDLQGNQQYALAEDFQKLLLTSQQLRQQLLDEQDKIAKMQDEVAAAAGRVGQALAISQRDQDTIQTLRAEIESAWKRADAAQTREQAAQETMNQMREKLEKLSSDSDRHGDKDDEVGAAMGKHKESILRERDRLFAEVEELNRRLHTQRVYIEELENKCNDTETKVKELYKVLDETSNEAFRDKRMLENLQVQHAEVTSELAIKTDEAKHFKTQAEASHKTTVQQNMQMAAIRTTLERLTTSNNLLQVKLAKAQGDFENMVQLKEKVTNELNTKVNILKLKEDENNKFRLENAKLTKSKELLQKKILTIETSKCTVDQEVSKLKTVIVTFEKERDVSKKAFDASKKQVDAVLRERDLARKDLAKTNKTISDLQEQIMLLEKQQKTLENEIKGHLAAAQKQSMVMMKIEKDRDRNAEEVQNLSDKLEQMNDDLLYKQNQIVELREKLKETESRLFQCQNSLELTRSERNIFERDLATCMKENDGLKDRLKSSVHAVDQLKDENATKVAEMFKANKTIDKIEKEKQSLKSEVQNISITLQHTKSELSEKMMENSRLNKTLTEDAANMVRLKKQLDGSINEKDLIKVQLTQKVEEITAMTEKLNMLNMALDRGESQYRDRLDDIRLLKIEISNLRSQRTLLARGLANTADMRQEVLQLNRVLNQERVKARALEDEMLTPMNVHRWRKLTGKDPEKMDLIVKVQTLQRRVLYQSVTVQEKEKTIEESEKDRVLTARTKKLKALSAEIRIKEVDSKSQECLLDELKKSLLETKKELVREKRDKQKLAESVRSALVPIGSSGGGRRVQSHHGEVIVFQAQQRPNTNHGSKSAGYRMMGSGYKVTC
;
A
#
# COMPACT_ATOMS: atom_id res chain seq x y z
N MET A 1 14.12 4.18 60.54
CA MET A 1 13.73 5.14 59.50
C MET A 1 13.40 4.39 58.22
N ASP A 2 12.15 3.96 58.01
CA ASP A 2 11.00 3.96 58.93
C ASP A 2 10.13 2.71 58.73
N GLN A 3 9.45 2.32 59.80
CA GLN A 3 8.39 1.31 59.76
C GLN A 3 7.14 1.94 59.15
N ILE A 4 6.43 1.20 58.29
CA ILE A 4 4.96 1.26 58.24
C ILE A 4 4.47 -0.18 58.20
N GLU A 5 3.82 -0.60 59.28
CA GLU A 5 2.86 -1.69 59.28
C GLU A 5 1.49 -1.09 58.91
N GLU A 6 0.65 -1.81 58.17
CA GLU A 6 -0.78 -1.48 58.12
C GLU A 6 -1.59 -2.78 58.13
N SER A 7 -2.07 -3.13 59.33
CA SER A 7 -3.02 -4.21 59.56
C SER A 7 -4.46 -3.68 59.43
N GLY A 8 -5.34 -4.50 58.87
CA GLY A 8 -6.75 -4.15 58.67
C GLY A 8 -7.66 -5.35 58.90
N GLU A 9 -8.06 -5.57 60.15
CA GLU A 9 -9.14 -6.49 60.53
C GLU A 9 -10.48 -5.74 60.69
N ASP A 10 -11.52 -6.51 61.01
CA ASP A 10 -12.85 -6.11 61.51
C ASP A 10 -13.97 -5.64 60.55
N SER A 11 -14.79 -6.64 60.18
CA SER A 11 -16.16 -6.82 60.69
C SER A 11 -17.41 -6.14 60.07
N GLN A 12 -18.18 -7.03 59.43
CA GLN A 12 -19.64 -7.25 59.58
C GLN A 12 -20.66 -6.17 59.20
N ALA A 13 -21.45 -6.49 58.16
CA ALA A 13 -22.91 -6.29 58.13
C ALA A 13 -23.57 -7.42 57.30
N PRO A 14 -24.59 -8.14 57.82
CA PRO A 14 -25.27 -9.21 57.06
C PRO A 14 -26.59 -8.72 56.45
N GLU A 15 -26.66 -8.58 55.11
CA GLU A 15 -27.94 -8.43 54.41
C GLU A 15 -28.50 -9.78 53.97
N SER A 16 -29.72 -10.09 54.38
CA SER A 16 -30.38 -11.36 54.09
C SER A 16 -31.25 -11.28 52.83
N THR A 17 -30.64 -11.47 51.66
CA THR A 17 -31.36 -12.04 50.50
C THR A 17 -31.12 -13.54 50.48
N PHE A 18 -32.19 -14.32 50.68
CA PHE A 18 -32.18 -15.76 50.45
C PHE A 18 -31.87 -16.06 48.97
N GLU A 19 -31.29 -17.24 48.71
CA GLU A 19 -30.90 -17.77 47.39
C GLU A 19 -29.66 -17.08 46.75
N ASP A 20 -28.46 -17.64 46.98
CA ASP A 20 -27.45 -17.91 45.92
C ASP A 20 -26.21 -18.69 46.41
N ASP A 21 -25.71 -18.46 47.64
CA ASP A 21 -24.45 -19.06 48.18
C ASP A 21 -24.58 -20.56 48.57
N LEU A 22 -24.95 -21.42 47.61
CA LEU A 22 -24.87 -22.89 47.68
C LEU A 22 -23.57 -23.46 47.07
N ILE A 23 -22.72 -22.61 46.50
CA ILE A 23 -21.44 -22.98 45.86
C ILE A 23 -20.33 -22.10 46.48
N PRO A 24 -19.30 -22.68 47.12
CA PRO A 24 -18.15 -21.94 47.62
C PRO A 24 -17.42 -21.18 46.50
N LYS A 25 -16.99 -19.95 46.80
CA LYS A 25 -16.27 -19.07 45.85
C LYS A 25 -14.97 -19.68 45.35
N ASP A 26 -14.27 -20.40 46.24
CA ASP A 26 -13.20 -21.33 45.88
C ASP A 26 -13.64 -22.76 46.21
N ILE A 27 -13.72 -23.60 45.18
CA ILE A 27 -13.97 -25.03 45.33
C ILE A 27 -12.68 -25.68 45.86
N THR A 28 -12.63 -26.03 47.13
CA THR A 28 -11.56 -26.85 47.72
C THR A 28 -11.67 -28.30 47.25
N ASP A 29 -10.57 -29.07 47.31
CA ASP A 29 -10.61 -30.48 46.93
C ASP A 29 -11.53 -31.29 47.86
N ASP A 30 -11.48 -31.05 49.18
CA ASP A 30 -12.38 -31.66 50.16
C ASP A 30 -13.87 -31.44 49.80
N PHE A 31 -14.25 -30.21 49.43
CA PHE A 31 -15.62 -29.89 49.03
C PHE A 31 -15.98 -30.56 47.69
N PHE A 32 -15.02 -30.65 46.76
CA PHE A 32 -15.22 -31.31 45.48
C PHE A 32 -15.41 -32.83 45.63
N GLU A 33 -14.63 -33.48 46.50
CA GLU A 33 -14.80 -34.90 46.83
C GLU A 33 -16.12 -35.16 47.56
N GLU A 34 -16.50 -34.32 48.53
CA GLU A 34 -17.79 -34.46 49.24
C GLU A 34 -18.99 -34.28 48.28
N MET A 35 -18.90 -33.32 47.35
CA MET A 35 -19.88 -33.11 46.29
C MET A 35 -19.95 -34.32 45.35
N CYS A 36 -18.80 -34.88 44.94
CA CYS A 36 -18.75 -36.12 44.16
C CYS A 36 -19.35 -37.32 44.90
N ALA A 37 -19.13 -37.45 46.21
CA ALA A 37 -19.70 -38.52 47.02
C ALA A 37 -21.23 -38.40 47.12
N LYS A 38 -21.75 -37.20 47.43
CA LYS A 38 -23.18 -36.88 47.45
C LYS A 38 -23.85 -37.11 46.08
N ALA A 39 -23.18 -36.74 44.99
CA ALA A 39 -23.65 -36.97 43.63
C ALA A 39 -23.74 -38.47 43.30
N ASN A 40 -22.72 -39.27 43.64
CA ASN A 40 -22.74 -40.72 43.44
C ASN A 40 -23.85 -41.43 44.25
N LEU A 41 -24.16 -40.94 45.46
CA LEU A 41 -25.31 -41.43 46.23
C LEU A 41 -26.64 -41.09 45.53
N THR A 42 -26.79 -39.84 45.09
CA THR A 42 -27.98 -39.37 44.37
C THR A 42 -28.24 -40.19 43.10
N VAL A 43 -27.19 -40.53 42.34
CA VAL A 43 -27.28 -41.42 41.16
C VAL A 43 -27.79 -42.82 41.54
N LYS A 44 -27.30 -43.40 42.64
CA LYS A 44 -27.76 -44.72 43.12
C LYS A 44 -29.22 -44.68 43.57
N ASP A 45 -29.64 -43.64 44.26
CA ASP A 45 -31.03 -43.49 44.71
C ASP A 45 -31.99 -43.30 43.53
N LEU A 46 -31.59 -42.54 42.49
CA LEU A 46 -32.35 -42.43 41.24
C LEU A 46 -32.45 -43.76 40.49
N GLN A 47 -31.36 -44.56 40.45
CA GLN A 47 -31.39 -45.93 39.87
C GLN A 47 -32.28 -46.89 40.68
N GLY A 48 -32.26 -46.81 42.01
CA GLY A 48 -33.12 -47.59 42.90
C GLY A 48 -34.60 -47.27 42.72
N ASN A 49 -34.92 -45.99 42.53
CA ASN A 49 -36.28 -45.50 42.22
C ASN A 49 -36.69 -45.68 40.75
N GLN A 50 -35.94 -46.44 39.95
CA GLN A 50 -36.17 -46.72 38.53
C GLN A 50 -36.16 -45.46 37.62
N GLN A 51 -35.67 -44.33 38.10
CA GLN A 51 -35.54 -43.07 37.35
C GLN A 51 -34.24 -43.04 36.53
N TYR A 52 -34.00 -44.09 35.74
CA TYR A 52 -32.72 -44.34 35.08
C TYR A 52 -32.24 -43.19 34.18
N ALA A 53 -33.14 -42.49 33.48
CA ALA A 53 -32.79 -41.33 32.66
C ALA A 53 -32.20 -40.17 33.49
N LEU A 54 -32.85 -39.81 34.61
CA LEU A 54 -32.32 -38.80 35.53
C LEU A 54 -31.01 -39.24 36.17
N ALA A 55 -30.87 -40.52 36.51
CA ALA A 55 -29.60 -41.05 37.03
C ALA A 55 -28.46 -40.96 36.01
N GLU A 56 -28.73 -41.30 34.75
CA GLU A 56 -27.76 -41.24 33.66
C GLU A 56 -27.32 -39.80 33.37
N ASP A 57 -28.27 -38.86 33.33
CA ASP A 57 -27.97 -37.44 33.09
C ASP A 57 -27.25 -36.78 34.27
N PHE A 58 -27.60 -37.13 35.52
CA PHE A 58 -26.88 -36.68 36.70
C PHE A 58 -25.46 -37.29 36.78
N GLN A 59 -25.28 -38.54 36.33
CA GLN A 59 -23.95 -39.16 36.26
C GLN A 59 -23.08 -38.55 35.13
N LYS A 60 -23.66 -38.14 33.99
CA LYS A 60 -22.96 -37.34 32.96
C LYS A 60 -22.53 -35.98 33.52
N LEU A 61 -23.40 -35.31 34.30
CA LEU A 61 -23.08 -34.03 34.93
C LEU A 61 -21.90 -34.17 35.92
N LEU A 62 -21.90 -35.22 36.74
CA LEU A 62 -20.81 -35.55 37.65
C LEU A 62 -19.49 -35.82 36.92
N LEU A 63 -19.50 -36.67 35.88
CA LEU A 63 -18.32 -36.95 35.06
C LEU A 63 -17.76 -35.68 34.39
N THR A 64 -18.64 -34.80 33.93
CA THR A 64 -18.26 -33.51 33.33
C THR A 64 -17.62 -32.59 34.37
N SER A 65 -18.17 -32.54 35.59
CA SER A 65 -17.60 -31.79 36.71
C SER A 65 -16.20 -32.28 37.07
N GLN A 66 -15.99 -33.60 37.13
CA GLN A 66 -14.68 -34.22 37.41
C GLN A 66 -13.64 -33.91 36.32
N GLN A 67 -14.04 -33.94 35.03
CA GLN A 67 -13.17 -33.54 33.92
C GLN A 67 -12.79 -32.05 33.97
N LEU A 68 -13.74 -31.18 34.35
CA LEU A 68 -13.47 -29.75 34.52
C LEU A 68 -12.55 -29.46 35.72
N ARG A 69 -12.65 -30.23 36.82
CA ARG A 69 -11.72 -30.11 37.96
C ARG A 69 -10.30 -30.50 37.56
N GLN A 70 -10.12 -31.59 36.80
CA GLN A 70 -8.79 -31.96 36.30
C GLN A 70 -8.20 -30.89 35.38
N GLN A 71 -8.99 -30.36 34.44
CA GLN A 71 -8.53 -29.28 33.54
C GLN A 71 -8.17 -27.99 34.29
N LEU A 72 -8.87 -27.67 35.38
CA LEU A 72 -8.53 -26.54 36.25
C LEU A 72 -7.16 -26.74 36.92
N LEU A 73 -6.91 -27.93 37.46
CA LEU A 73 -5.62 -28.28 38.07
C LEU A 73 -4.49 -28.25 37.03
N ASP A 74 -4.69 -28.86 35.85
CA ASP A 74 -3.70 -28.90 34.76
C ASP A 74 -3.30 -27.48 34.29
N GLU A 75 -4.25 -26.55 34.20
CA GLU A 75 -3.98 -25.16 33.82
C GLU A 75 -3.39 -24.34 35.00
N GLN A 76 -3.76 -24.59 36.26
CA GLN A 76 -3.10 -23.98 37.43
C GLN A 76 -1.62 -24.38 37.52
N ASP A 77 -1.32 -25.67 37.35
CA ASP A 77 0.03 -26.24 37.39
C ASP A 77 0.90 -25.72 36.22
N LYS A 78 0.26 -25.35 35.10
CA LYS A 78 0.86 -24.71 33.93
C LYS A 78 1.06 -23.19 34.10
N ILE A 79 0.15 -22.51 34.80
CA ILE A 79 0.31 -21.10 35.19
C ILE A 79 1.49 -20.94 36.15
N ALA A 80 1.64 -21.83 37.14
CA ALA A 80 2.78 -21.83 38.06
C ALA A 80 4.12 -21.95 37.31
N LYS A 81 4.23 -22.90 36.37
CA LYS A 81 5.44 -23.08 35.54
C LYS A 81 5.76 -21.85 34.68
N MET A 82 4.76 -21.18 34.12
CA MET A 82 4.98 -19.91 33.40
C MET A 82 5.37 -18.75 34.34
N GLN A 83 4.91 -18.74 35.60
CA GLN A 83 5.34 -17.74 36.59
C GLN A 83 6.82 -17.94 36.96
N ASP A 84 7.28 -19.18 37.13
CA ASP A 84 8.70 -19.49 37.33
C ASP A 84 9.57 -19.07 36.13
N GLU A 85 9.13 -19.34 34.90
CA GLU A 85 9.83 -18.90 33.69
C GLU A 85 9.92 -17.37 33.57
N VAL A 86 8.85 -16.65 33.93
CA VAL A 86 8.80 -15.18 33.98
C VAL A 86 9.72 -14.63 35.07
N ALA A 87 9.74 -15.23 36.27
CA ALA A 87 10.65 -14.84 37.34
C ALA A 87 12.12 -15.05 36.94
N ALA A 88 12.44 -16.19 36.31
CA ALA A 88 13.77 -16.47 35.79
C ALA A 88 14.17 -15.51 34.65
N ALA A 89 13.22 -15.08 33.81
CA ALA A 89 13.45 -14.06 32.78
C ALA A 89 13.72 -12.68 33.39
N ALA A 90 12.92 -12.26 34.37
CA ALA A 90 13.11 -11.01 35.11
C ALA A 90 14.48 -10.96 35.80
N GLY A 91 14.92 -12.06 36.41
CA GLY A 91 16.25 -12.18 37.01
C GLY A 91 17.39 -11.96 36.00
N ARG A 92 17.29 -12.51 34.79
CA ARG A 92 18.26 -12.29 33.71
C ARG A 92 18.30 -10.83 33.24
N VAL A 93 17.13 -10.18 33.12
CA VAL A 93 17.04 -8.75 32.76
C VAL A 93 17.65 -7.87 33.86
N GLY A 94 17.41 -8.17 35.13
CA GLY A 94 18.01 -7.46 36.27
C GLY A 94 19.54 -7.56 36.28
N GLN A 95 20.11 -8.73 35.97
CA GLN A 95 21.56 -8.89 35.83
C GLN A 95 22.14 -8.09 34.65
N ALA A 96 21.47 -8.08 33.49
CA ALA A 96 21.91 -7.30 32.33
C ALA A 96 21.90 -5.78 32.62
N LEU A 97 20.87 -5.28 33.29
CA LEU A 97 20.80 -3.88 33.74
C LEU A 97 21.92 -3.54 34.75
N ALA A 98 22.20 -4.43 35.71
CA ALA A 98 23.26 -4.22 36.71
C ALA A 98 24.70 -4.26 36.12
N ILE A 99 24.88 -4.85 34.94
CA ILE A 99 26.13 -4.77 34.16
C ILE A 99 26.16 -3.43 33.41
N SER A 100 25.11 -3.10 32.65
CA SER A 100 25.02 -1.83 31.90
C SER A 100 25.18 -0.59 32.79
N GLN A 101 24.71 -0.65 34.05
CA GLN A 101 24.89 0.41 35.04
C GLN A 101 26.37 0.60 35.40
N ARG A 102 27.11 -0.49 35.68
CA ARG A 102 28.55 -0.44 35.97
C ARG A 102 29.36 0.08 34.79
N ASP A 103 29.00 -0.31 33.57
CA ASP A 103 29.66 0.18 32.36
C ASP A 103 29.45 1.71 32.21
N GLN A 104 28.23 2.19 32.50
CA GLN A 104 27.91 3.61 32.48
C GLN A 104 28.66 4.42 33.54
N ASP A 105 28.80 3.89 34.77
CA ASP A 105 29.57 4.52 35.85
C ASP A 105 31.08 4.55 35.53
N THR A 106 31.59 3.49 34.92
CA THR A 106 32.98 3.40 34.42
C THR A 106 33.25 4.43 33.32
N ILE A 107 32.30 4.60 32.38
CA ILE A 107 32.38 5.61 31.33
C ILE A 107 32.34 7.04 31.90
N GLN A 108 31.55 7.31 32.95
CA GLN A 108 31.57 8.61 33.62
C GLN A 108 32.92 8.89 34.29
N THR A 109 33.50 7.89 34.96
CA THR A 109 34.82 7.99 35.62
C THR A 109 35.91 8.35 34.61
N LEU A 110 36.00 7.62 33.50
CA LEU A 110 36.97 7.89 32.43
C LEU A 110 36.79 9.27 31.77
N ARG A 111 35.55 9.77 31.65
CA ARG A 111 35.30 11.14 31.15
C ARG A 111 35.84 12.22 32.10
N ALA A 112 35.70 12.04 33.41
CA ALA A 112 36.24 12.97 34.40
C ALA A 112 37.78 13.00 34.38
N GLU A 113 38.43 11.85 34.15
CA GLU A 113 39.89 11.77 33.98
C GLU A 113 40.38 12.50 32.73
N ILE A 114 39.66 12.38 31.60
CA ILE A 114 39.96 13.12 30.36
C ILE A 114 39.81 14.64 30.58
N GLU A 115 38.74 15.09 31.22
CA GLU A 115 38.53 16.52 31.50
C GLU A 115 39.62 17.09 32.45
N SER A 116 40.07 16.27 33.42
CA SER A 116 41.22 16.57 34.28
C SER A 116 42.55 16.62 33.51
N ALA A 117 42.72 15.81 32.46
CA ALA A 117 43.89 15.87 31.58
C ALA A 117 43.91 17.15 30.72
N TRP A 118 42.77 17.52 30.12
CA TRP A 118 42.63 18.76 29.34
C TRP A 118 42.96 20.00 30.17
N LYS A 119 42.37 20.13 31.37
CA LYS A 119 42.66 21.26 32.28
C LYS A 119 44.14 21.36 32.69
N ARG A 120 44.89 20.25 32.66
CA ARG A 120 46.34 20.25 32.89
C ARG A 120 47.13 20.68 31.65
N ALA A 121 46.65 20.38 30.44
CA ALA A 121 47.24 20.83 29.18
C ALA A 121 47.07 22.34 28.99
N ASP A 122 45.85 22.88 29.16
CA ASP A 122 45.59 24.33 29.09
C ASP A 122 46.47 25.11 30.07
N ALA A 123 46.62 24.59 31.30
CA ALA A 123 47.47 25.18 32.33
C ALA A 123 48.98 25.08 32.01
N ALA A 124 49.42 24.14 31.16
CA ALA A 124 50.79 24.12 30.65
C ALA A 124 50.97 25.18 29.55
N GLN A 125 50.11 25.17 28.53
CA GLN A 125 50.16 26.14 27.42
C GLN A 125 50.09 27.59 27.89
N THR A 126 49.28 27.89 28.91
CA THR A 126 49.18 29.24 29.51
C THR A 126 50.51 29.69 30.16
N ARG A 127 51.29 28.77 30.74
CA ARG A 127 52.62 29.10 31.31
C ARG A 127 53.66 29.34 30.21
N GLU A 128 53.60 28.54 29.15
CA GLU A 128 54.50 28.67 28.00
C GLU A 128 54.30 29.99 27.26
N GLN A 129 53.05 30.39 27.03
CA GLN A 129 52.73 31.69 26.44
C GLN A 129 53.24 32.86 27.30
N ALA A 130 53.05 32.80 28.62
CA ALA A 130 53.60 33.81 29.55
C ALA A 130 55.14 33.87 29.52
N ALA A 131 55.82 32.72 29.43
CA ALA A 131 57.27 32.68 29.27
C ALA A 131 57.72 33.35 27.95
N GLN A 132 57.03 33.06 26.85
CA GLN A 132 57.35 33.64 25.53
C GLN A 132 57.15 35.16 25.48
N GLU A 133 56.11 35.69 26.15
CA GLU A 133 55.90 37.13 26.30
C GLU A 133 57.04 37.80 27.08
N THR A 134 57.53 37.19 28.18
CA THR A 134 58.71 37.72 28.89
C THR A 134 59.98 37.68 28.04
N MET A 135 60.16 36.65 27.20
CA MET A 135 61.32 36.52 26.31
C MET A 135 61.36 37.64 25.27
N ASN A 136 60.20 37.99 24.69
CA ASN A 136 60.10 39.08 23.71
C ASN A 136 60.40 40.45 24.34
N GLN A 137 59.93 40.72 25.56
CA GLN A 137 60.26 41.95 26.31
C GLN A 137 61.76 42.10 26.63
N MET A 138 62.53 41.01 26.62
CA MET A 138 63.99 41.05 26.81
C MET A 138 64.73 41.29 25.49
N ARG A 139 64.16 40.90 24.34
CA ARG A 139 64.73 41.21 23.01
C ARG A 139 64.66 42.72 22.70
N GLU A 140 63.51 43.37 22.93
CA GLU A 140 63.37 44.83 22.75
C GLU A 140 64.36 45.67 23.58
N LYS A 141 64.86 45.13 24.71
CA LYS A 141 65.83 45.82 25.58
C LYS A 141 67.27 45.70 25.07
N LEU A 142 67.61 44.58 24.43
CA LEU A 142 68.91 44.39 23.79
C LEU A 142 69.04 45.25 22.52
N GLU A 143 67.99 45.32 21.72
CA GLU A 143 67.98 46.10 20.46
C GLU A 143 68.19 47.60 20.71
N LYS A 144 67.67 48.13 21.83
CA LYS A 144 67.89 49.53 22.29
C LYS A 144 69.26 49.82 22.93
N LEU A 145 70.07 48.79 23.18
CA LEU A 145 71.46 48.96 23.65
C LEU A 145 72.48 48.78 22.52
N SER A 146 72.04 48.35 21.33
CA SER A 146 72.89 48.08 20.18
C SER A 146 73.13 49.31 19.27
N SER A 147 72.49 50.45 19.52
CA SER A 147 72.51 51.64 18.64
C SER A 147 73.57 52.69 18.96
N ASP A 148 74.16 52.67 20.15
CA ASP A 148 74.82 53.84 20.74
C ASP A 148 76.37 53.73 20.85
N SER A 149 76.97 52.69 20.26
CA SER A 149 78.40 52.35 20.45
C SER A 149 79.24 52.45 19.18
N ASP A 150 79.42 53.65 18.61
CA ASP A 150 80.33 53.86 17.46
C ASP A 150 80.89 55.31 17.38
N ARG A 151 82.14 55.55 17.85
CA ARG A 151 83.01 56.74 17.55
C ARG A 151 84.38 56.79 18.30
N HIS A 152 85.49 56.85 17.53
CA HIS A 152 86.82 57.46 17.85
C HIS A 152 87.66 56.81 19.00
N GLY A 153 88.99 57.01 19.15
CA GLY A 153 90.02 57.82 18.44
C GLY A 153 91.46 57.48 18.95
N ASP A 154 92.54 58.13 18.46
CA ASP A 154 93.93 57.57 18.42
C ASP A 154 95.10 58.56 18.80
N LYS A 155 96.30 58.02 19.14
CA LYS A 155 97.72 58.58 19.17
C LYS A 155 98.41 59.27 20.38
N ASP A 156 99.60 58.72 20.73
CA ASP A 156 101.02 59.19 20.91
C ASP A 156 101.41 60.71 20.88
N ASP A 157 102.59 61.26 21.31
CA ASP A 157 103.87 60.72 21.89
C ASP A 157 104.84 61.80 22.54
N GLU A 158 105.99 61.34 23.10
CA GLU A 158 107.41 61.89 23.11
C GLU A 158 108.07 62.98 24.05
N VAL A 159 109.39 62.78 24.29
CA VAL A 159 110.56 63.68 24.66
C VAL A 159 110.54 64.53 25.96
N GLY A 160 111.65 64.79 26.71
CA GLY A 160 113.09 64.42 26.66
C GLY A 160 114.00 65.42 27.44
N ALA A 161 115.27 65.11 27.75
CA ALA A 161 116.13 65.99 28.61
C ALA A 161 117.67 65.93 28.33
N ALA A 162 118.40 67.03 28.60
CA ALA A 162 119.78 67.25 28.15
C ALA A 162 120.89 67.10 29.21
N MET A 163 121.46 65.88 29.27
CA MET A 163 122.90 65.61 29.09
C MET A 163 124.02 66.31 29.93
N GLY A 164 123.74 67.03 31.02
CA GLY A 164 124.77 67.49 31.99
C GLY A 164 124.85 66.59 33.23
N LYS A 165 123.68 66.28 33.77
CA LYS A 165 123.46 65.14 34.68
C LYS A 165 123.91 63.81 34.05
N HIS A 166 124.12 63.75 32.73
CA HIS A 166 124.02 62.54 31.89
C HIS A 166 124.73 61.29 32.38
N LYS A 167 125.87 61.35 33.08
CA LYS A 167 126.51 60.09 33.51
C LYS A 167 125.78 59.46 34.70
N GLU A 168 125.27 60.30 35.59
CA GLU A 168 124.39 59.89 36.69
C GLU A 168 122.93 59.81 36.23
N SER A 169 122.55 60.59 35.21
CA SER A 169 121.28 60.49 34.50
C SER A 169 121.21 59.17 33.74
N ILE A 170 122.22 58.71 33.00
CA ILE A 170 122.26 57.40 32.32
C ILE A 170 122.13 56.25 33.32
N LEU A 171 122.60 56.40 34.56
CA LEU A 171 122.39 55.38 35.60
C LEU A 171 120.97 55.47 36.18
N ARG A 172 120.45 56.66 36.49
CA ARG A 172 119.04 56.85 36.88
C ARG A 172 118.05 56.60 35.74
N GLU A 173 118.47 56.71 34.49
CA GLU A 173 117.73 56.46 33.24
C GLU A 173 117.85 54.98 32.91
N ARG A 174 118.98 54.30 33.14
CA ARG A 174 119.03 52.83 33.15
C ARG A 174 118.05 52.31 34.20
N ASP A 175 118.06 52.82 35.41
CA ASP A 175 117.21 52.31 36.50
C ASP A 175 115.74 52.72 36.33
N ARG A 176 115.47 53.92 35.81
CA ARG A 176 114.14 54.34 35.40
C ARG A 176 113.65 53.53 34.21
N LEU A 177 114.42 53.39 33.14
CA LEU A 177 114.09 52.57 31.97
C LEU A 177 113.99 51.09 32.34
N PHE A 178 114.72 50.60 33.35
CA PHE A 178 114.56 49.24 33.86
C PHE A 178 113.25 49.09 34.64
N ALA A 179 112.90 50.05 35.51
CA ALA A 179 111.60 50.08 36.18
C ALA A 179 110.43 50.31 35.20
N GLU A 180 110.64 51.09 34.14
CA GLU A 180 109.70 51.41 33.07
C GLU A 180 109.57 50.23 32.09
N VAL A 181 110.64 49.48 31.83
CA VAL A 181 110.61 48.18 31.13
C VAL A 181 109.99 47.10 32.00
N GLU A 182 110.22 47.06 33.31
CA GLU A 182 109.47 46.18 34.21
C GLU A 182 107.97 46.53 34.20
N GLU A 183 107.62 47.81 34.26
CA GLU A 183 106.22 48.24 34.30
C GLU A 183 105.52 48.08 32.95
N LEU A 184 106.22 48.34 31.83
CA LEU A 184 105.76 47.97 30.50
C LEU A 184 105.64 46.45 30.36
N ASN A 185 106.54 45.64 30.94
CA ASN A 185 106.40 44.18 30.95
C ASN A 185 105.22 43.72 31.85
N ARG A 186 104.96 44.34 33.01
CA ARG A 186 103.76 44.07 33.83
C ARG A 186 102.49 44.43 33.07
N ARG A 187 102.47 45.61 32.44
CA ARG A 187 101.34 46.09 31.63
C ARG A 187 101.12 45.23 30.40
N LEU A 188 102.18 44.80 29.72
CA LEU A 188 102.14 43.90 28.57
C LEU A 188 101.76 42.47 28.98
N HIS A 189 102.18 41.98 30.14
CA HIS A 189 101.69 40.72 30.72
C HIS A 189 100.20 40.81 31.07
N THR A 190 99.75 41.89 31.69
CA THR A 190 98.33 42.15 31.98
C THR A 190 97.51 42.23 30.69
N GLN A 191 98.03 42.90 29.65
CA GLN A 191 97.39 42.94 28.33
C GLN A 191 97.38 41.56 27.65
N ARG A 192 98.42 40.73 27.79
CA ARG A 192 98.41 39.34 27.30
C ARG A 192 97.36 38.50 28.02
N VAL A 193 97.26 38.57 29.35
CA VAL A 193 96.22 37.87 30.12
C VAL A 193 94.83 38.39 29.73
N TYR A 194 94.67 39.69 29.49
CA TYR A 194 93.40 40.26 29.03
C TYR A 194 93.04 39.83 27.59
N ILE A 195 94.02 39.71 26.69
CA ILE A 195 93.84 39.15 25.34
C ILE A 195 93.48 37.67 25.43
N GLU A 196 94.18 36.87 26.23
CA GLU A 196 93.89 35.45 26.46
C GLU A 196 92.50 35.25 27.09
N GLU A 197 92.09 36.12 28.01
CA GLU A 197 90.71 36.17 28.52
C GLU A 197 89.69 36.51 27.43
N LEU A 198 89.99 37.44 26.51
CA LEU A 198 89.11 37.79 25.39
C LEU A 198 89.05 36.69 24.33
N GLU A 199 90.16 36.03 24.01
CA GLU A 199 90.22 34.89 23.10
C GLU A 199 89.41 33.71 23.66
N ASN A 200 89.52 33.43 24.97
CA ASN A 200 88.69 32.43 25.63
C ASN A 200 87.19 32.82 25.61
N LYS A 201 86.83 34.09 25.88
CA LYS A 201 85.44 34.57 25.76
C LYS A 201 84.91 34.51 24.32
N CYS A 202 85.76 34.74 23.32
CA CYS A 202 85.43 34.54 21.91
C CYS A 202 85.20 33.06 21.59
N ASN A 203 86.04 32.15 22.08
CA ASN A 203 85.85 30.70 21.92
C ASN A 203 84.57 30.19 22.61
N ASP A 204 84.27 30.68 23.82
CA ASP A 204 83.03 30.39 24.56
C ASP A 204 81.79 30.91 23.82
N THR A 205 81.86 32.09 23.20
CA THR A 205 80.74 32.62 22.38
C THR A 205 80.62 31.89 21.04
N GLU A 206 81.72 31.52 20.39
CA GLU A 206 81.71 30.71 19.15
C GLU A 206 81.12 29.31 19.37
N THR A 207 81.53 28.63 20.43
CA THR A 207 80.98 27.30 20.79
C THR A 207 79.49 27.41 21.12
N LYS A 208 79.09 28.40 21.91
CA LYS A 208 77.68 28.65 22.22
C LYS A 208 76.84 29.05 21.00
N VAL A 209 77.41 29.75 20.02
CA VAL A 209 76.77 30.02 18.73
C VAL A 209 76.61 28.74 17.92
N LYS A 210 77.61 27.85 17.90
CA LYS A 210 77.51 26.53 17.24
C LYS A 210 76.45 25.63 17.89
N GLU A 211 76.34 25.66 19.22
CA GLU A 211 75.25 24.99 19.96
C GLU A 211 73.87 25.58 19.63
N LEU A 212 73.73 26.91 19.61
CA LEU A 212 72.47 27.57 19.24
C LEU A 212 72.06 27.28 17.79
N TYR A 213 73.00 27.21 16.85
CA TYR A 213 72.70 26.76 15.48
C TYR A 213 72.24 25.31 15.44
N LYS A 214 72.84 24.41 16.23
CA LYS A 214 72.40 23.01 16.32
C LYS A 214 70.98 22.91 16.87
N VAL A 215 70.68 23.59 17.97
CA VAL A 215 69.33 23.62 18.57
C VAL A 215 68.31 24.25 17.61
N LEU A 216 68.70 25.27 16.84
CA LEU A 216 67.85 25.88 15.82
C LEU A 216 67.53 24.91 14.66
N ASP A 217 68.50 24.11 14.21
CA ASP A 217 68.27 23.09 13.18
C ASP A 217 67.43 21.93 13.74
N GLU A 218 67.72 21.46 14.96
CA GLU A 218 66.94 20.40 15.63
C GLU A 218 65.46 20.81 15.80
N THR A 219 65.20 22.01 16.35
CA THR A 219 63.84 22.54 16.51
C THR A 219 63.15 22.89 15.18
N SER A 220 63.89 23.33 14.16
CA SER A 220 63.37 23.54 12.80
C SER A 220 62.89 22.21 12.17
N ASN A 221 63.70 21.16 12.31
CA ASN A 221 63.36 19.82 11.83
C ASN A 221 62.19 19.21 12.61
N GLU A 222 62.06 19.48 13.91
CA GLU A 222 60.90 19.07 14.72
C GLU A 222 59.63 19.82 14.29
N ALA A 223 59.68 21.15 14.19
CA ALA A 223 58.56 21.95 13.69
C ALA A 223 58.09 21.54 12.29
N PHE A 224 59.00 21.06 11.43
CA PHE A 224 58.64 20.49 10.11
C PHE A 224 57.95 19.13 10.21
N ARG A 225 58.37 18.24 11.13
CA ARG A 225 57.67 16.97 11.41
C ARG A 225 56.28 17.22 11.96
N ASP A 226 56.16 18.11 12.95
CA ASP A 226 54.91 18.43 13.63
C ASP A 226 53.92 19.11 12.69
N LYS A 227 54.39 20.05 11.86
CA LYS A 227 53.58 20.62 10.76
C LYS A 227 53.05 19.53 9.83
N ARG A 228 53.89 18.60 9.39
CA ARG A 228 53.48 17.50 8.50
C ARG A 228 52.52 16.53 9.19
N MET A 229 52.68 16.29 10.49
CA MET A 229 51.73 15.49 11.29
C MET A 229 50.39 16.21 11.44
N LEU A 230 50.40 17.53 11.65
CA LEU A 230 49.19 18.36 11.70
C LEU A 230 48.46 18.39 10.35
N GLU A 231 49.18 18.52 9.23
CA GLU A 231 48.61 18.44 7.87
C GLU A 231 47.97 17.07 7.61
N ASN A 232 48.63 15.97 7.99
CA ASN A 232 48.05 14.62 7.91
C ASN A 232 46.78 14.47 8.78
N LEU A 233 46.80 14.97 10.02
CA LEU A 233 45.66 14.93 10.92
C LEU A 233 44.49 15.80 10.45
N GLN A 234 44.76 16.92 9.78
CA GLN A 234 43.74 17.76 9.14
C GLN A 234 43.07 17.04 7.97
N VAL A 235 43.83 16.31 7.14
CA VAL A 235 43.27 15.46 6.07
C VAL A 235 42.39 14.36 6.66
N GLN A 236 42.88 13.61 7.65
CA GLN A 236 42.10 12.55 8.32
C GLN A 236 40.84 13.10 9.00
N HIS A 237 40.92 14.26 9.63
CA HIS A 237 39.75 14.92 10.22
C HIS A 237 38.73 15.33 9.15
N ALA A 238 39.18 15.83 8.00
CA ALA A 238 38.29 16.16 6.88
C ALA A 238 37.62 14.92 6.27
N GLU A 239 38.36 13.81 6.14
CA GLU A 239 37.84 12.51 5.69
C GLU A 239 36.76 11.99 6.66
N VAL A 240 37.06 11.92 7.97
CA VAL A 240 36.10 11.49 9.00
C VAL A 240 34.89 12.42 9.08
N THR A 241 35.06 13.74 8.88
CA THR A 241 33.94 14.69 8.82
C THR A 241 33.05 14.44 7.60
N SER A 242 33.64 14.09 6.46
CA SER A 242 32.92 13.71 5.23
C SER A 242 32.14 12.40 5.41
N GLU A 243 32.77 11.37 5.98
CA GLU A 243 32.10 10.10 6.30
C GLU A 243 30.96 10.28 7.29
N LEU A 244 31.16 11.10 8.34
CA LEU A 244 30.11 11.44 9.31
C LEU A 244 28.91 12.13 8.63
N ALA A 245 29.16 13.04 7.68
CA ALA A 245 28.11 13.71 6.93
C ALA A 245 27.32 12.70 6.07
N ILE A 246 28.00 11.82 5.34
CA ILE A 246 27.38 10.75 4.55
C ILE A 246 26.53 9.83 5.44
N LYS A 247 27.07 9.37 6.57
CA LYS A 247 26.35 8.51 7.53
C LYS A 247 25.17 9.22 8.19
N THR A 248 25.26 10.53 8.39
CA THR A 248 24.16 11.37 8.90
C THR A 248 23.02 11.47 7.87
N ASP A 249 23.33 11.56 6.58
CA ASP A 249 22.31 11.59 5.51
C ASP A 249 21.72 10.19 5.20
N GLU A 250 22.51 9.11 5.30
CA GLU A 250 22.00 7.74 5.33
C GLU A 250 20.99 7.54 6.49
N ALA A 251 21.33 8.00 7.70
CA ALA A 251 20.45 7.90 8.86
C ALA A 251 19.14 8.70 8.68
N LYS A 252 19.20 9.90 8.08
CA LYS A 252 17.98 10.65 7.68
C LYS A 252 17.15 9.87 6.67
N HIS A 253 17.77 9.28 5.65
CA HIS A 253 17.08 8.50 4.63
C HIS A 253 16.34 7.31 5.26
N PHE A 254 17.02 6.46 6.03
CA PHE A 254 16.40 5.34 6.72
C PHE A 254 15.29 5.77 7.70
N LYS A 255 15.46 6.89 8.40
CA LYS A 255 14.39 7.46 9.23
C LYS A 255 13.14 7.81 8.40
N THR A 256 13.28 8.52 7.29
CA THR A 256 12.14 8.86 6.43
C THR A 256 11.48 7.63 5.79
N GLN A 257 12.28 6.59 5.47
CA GLN A 257 11.78 5.31 4.97
C GLN A 257 10.99 4.55 6.05
N ALA A 258 11.47 4.54 7.31
CA ALA A 258 10.77 3.95 8.44
C ALA A 258 9.45 4.67 8.75
N GLU A 259 9.43 6.01 8.72
CA GLU A 259 8.21 6.81 8.92
C GLU A 259 7.17 6.55 7.80
N ALA A 260 7.59 6.44 6.54
CA ALA A 260 6.72 6.10 5.43
C ALA A 260 6.18 4.65 5.51
N SER A 261 7.03 3.70 5.90
CA SER A 261 6.66 2.31 6.15
C SER A 261 5.62 2.22 7.28
N HIS A 262 5.90 2.83 8.43
CA HIS A 262 5.00 2.85 9.59
C HIS A 262 3.62 3.44 9.24
N LYS A 263 3.58 4.55 8.50
CA LYS A 263 2.31 5.13 8.01
C LYS A 263 1.52 4.16 7.14
N THR A 264 2.20 3.38 6.30
CA THR A 264 1.59 2.35 5.45
C THR A 264 1.03 1.21 6.30
N THR A 265 1.78 0.72 7.29
CA THR A 265 1.33 -0.31 8.24
C THR A 265 0.12 0.14 9.05
N VAL A 266 0.07 1.39 9.52
CA VAL A 266 -1.11 1.95 10.21
C VAL A 266 -2.33 1.97 9.29
N GLN A 267 -2.17 2.38 8.03
CA GLN A 267 -3.26 2.39 7.05
C GLN A 267 -3.77 0.96 6.72
N GLN A 268 -2.87 -0.01 6.58
CA GLN A 268 -3.23 -1.43 6.41
C GLN A 268 -3.95 -1.99 7.66
N ASN A 269 -3.51 -1.64 8.87
CA ASN A 269 -4.17 -2.06 10.11
C ASN A 269 -5.61 -1.50 10.21
N MET A 270 -5.84 -0.26 9.80
CA MET A 270 -7.20 0.31 9.73
C MET A 270 -8.09 -0.42 8.70
N GLN A 271 -7.54 -0.79 7.54
CA GLN A 271 -8.25 -1.59 6.54
C GLN A 271 -8.58 -2.99 7.06
N MET A 272 -7.63 -3.65 7.73
CA MET A 272 -7.83 -4.96 8.35
C MET A 272 -8.89 -4.93 9.46
N ALA A 273 -8.94 -3.86 10.26
CA ALA A 273 -10.00 -3.66 11.26
C ALA A 273 -11.37 -3.53 10.59
N ALA A 274 -11.51 -2.69 9.57
CA ALA A 274 -12.77 -2.53 8.83
C ALA A 274 -13.22 -3.86 8.17
N ILE A 275 -12.29 -4.61 7.58
CA ILE A 275 -12.57 -5.92 7.00
C ILE A 275 -13.08 -6.90 8.07
N ARG A 276 -12.45 -6.97 9.26
CA ARG A 276 -12.91 -7.81 10.38
C ARG A 276 -14.36 -7.50 10.77
N THR A 277 -14.71 -6.23 10.96
CA THR A 277 -16.09 -5.82 11.31
C THR A 277 -17.09 -6.19 10.20
N THR A 278 -16.71 -6.10 8.91
CA THR A 278 -17.59 -6.61 7.84
C THR A 278 -17.72 -8.12 7.84
N LEU A 279 -16.67 -8.86 8.20
CA LEU A 279 -16.67 -10.32 8.34
C LEU A 279 -17.57 -10.78 9.49
N GLU A 280 -17.49 -10.13 10.65
CA GLU A 280 -18.37 -10.38 11.81
C GLU A 280 -19.84 -10.15 11.46
N ARG A 281 -20.15 -9.07 10.72
CA ARG A 281 -21.51 -8.79 10.22
C ARG A 281 -22.00 -9.82 9.19
N LEU A 282 -21.10 -10.36 8.36
CA LEU A 282 -21.44 -11.43 7.41
C LEU A 282 -21.62 -12.78 8.11
N THR A 283 -20.77 -13.12 9.09
CA THR A 283 -20.88 -14.36 9.88
C THR A 283 -22.16 -14.37 10.71
N THR A 284 -22.50 -13.28 11.40
CA THR A 284 -23.78 -13.17 12.13
C THR A 284 -25.00 -13.28 11.20
N SER A 285 -24.94 -12.68 10.01
CA SER A 285 -25.97 -12.85 8.97
C SER A 285 -26.05 -14.28 8.44
N ASN A 286 -24.92 -14.99 8.32
CA ASN A 286 -24.88 -16.38 7.86
C ASN A 286 -25.46 -17.33 8.92
N ASN A 287 -25.10 -17.15 10.19
CA ASN A 287 -25.64 -17.93 11.31
C ASN A 287 -27.18 -17.77 11.38
N LEU A 288 -27.71 -16.55 11.18
CA LEU A 288 -29.15 -16.29 11.11
C LEU A 288 -29.84 -17.00 9.93
N LEU A 289 -29.16 -17.10 8.77
CA LEU A 289 -29.66 -17.87 7.63
C LEU A 289 -29.60 -19.38 7.88
N GLN A 290 -28.57 -19.87 8.55
CA GLN A 290 -28.41 -21.28 8.93
C GLN A 290 -29.50 -21.72 9.93
N VAL A 291 -29.84 -20.88 10.92
CA VAL A 291 -30.97 -21.14 11.84
C VAL A 291 -32.31 -21.17 11.09
N LYS A 292 -32.52 -20.28 10.11
CA LYS A 292 -33.72 -20.31 9.25
C LYS A 292 -33.78 -21.55 8.36
N LEU A 293 -32.64 -22.00 7.83
CA LEU A 293 -32.54 -23.22 7.03
C LEU A 293 -32.85 -24.46 7.88
N ALA A 294 -32.25 -24.59 9.06
CA ALA A 294 -32.49 -25.69 9.99
C ALA A 294 -33.97 -25.76 10.41
N LYS A 295 -34.62 -24.61 10.65
CA LYS A 295 -36.06 -24.57 10.91
C LYS A 295 -36.86 -25.08 9.70
N ALA A 296 -36.56 -24.59 8.49
CA ALA A 296 -37.26 -25.02 7.27
C ALA A 296 -37.06 -26.52 6.96
N GLN A 297 -35.91 -27.09 7.33
CA GLN A 297 -35.67 -28.53 7.25
C GLN A 297 -36.54 -29.30 8.25
N GLY A 298 -36.61 -28.88 9.52
CA GLY A 298 -37.50 -29.48 10.51
C GLY A 298 -38.99 -29.37 10.15
N ASP A 299 -39.42 -28.21 9.64
CA ASP A 299 -40.79 -28.01 9.14
C ASP A 299 -41.10 -28.94 7.94
N PHE A 300 -40.12 -29.23 7.08
CA PHE A 300 -40.25 -30.18 5.97
C PHE A 300 -40.27 -31.65 6.46
N GLU A 301 -39.40 -32.04 7.40
CA GLU A 301 -39.40 -33.38 8.01
C GLU A 301 -40.72 -33.68 8.72
N ASN A 302 -41.28 -32.71 9.44
CA ASN A 302 -42.62 -32.79 10.04
C ASN A 302 -43.71 -33.05 8.98
N MET A 303 -43.64 -32.38 7.82
CA MET A 303 -44.55 -32.63 6.70
C MET A 303 -44.38 -34.03 6.08
N VAL A 304 -43.15 -34.54 5.99
CA VAL A 304 -42.88 -35.92 5.53
C VAL A 304 -43.47 -36.94 6.50
N GLN A 305 -43.24 -36.80 7.82
CA GLN A 305 -43.85 -37.67 8.83
C GLN A 305 -45.38 -37.62 8.81
N LEU A 306 -45.98 -36.45 8.60
CA LEU A 306 -47.43 -36.29 8.48
C LEU A 306 -47.98 -37.01 7.23
N LYS A 307 -47.30 -36.87 6.08
CA LYS A 307 -47.62 -37.62 4.85
C LYS A 307 -47.55 -39.14 5.08
N GLU A 308 -46.54 -39.64 5.78
CA GLU A 308 -46.42 -41.08 6.07
C GLU A 308 -47.53 -41.58 7.00
N LYS A 309 -47.87 -40.82 8.06
CA LYS A 309 -49.03 -41.13 8.93
C LYS A 309 -50.33 -41.23 8.13
N VAL A 310 -50.63 -40.23 7.28
CA VAL A 310 -51.82 -40.23 6.41
C VAL A 310 -51.78 -41.39 5.39
N THR A 311 -50.61 -41.75 4.87
CA THR A 311 -50.45 -42.89 3.95
C THR A 311 -50.72 -44.22 4.66
N ASN A 312 -50.29 -44.38 5.91
CA ASN A 312 -50.55 -45.57 6.72
C ASN A 312 -52.02 -45.66 7.16
N GLU A 313 -52.67 -44.54 7.48
CA GLU A 313 -54.12 -44.48 7.67
C GLU A 313 -54.91 -44.87 6.41
N LEU A 314 -54.45 -44.45 5.23
CA LEU A 314 -55.07 -44.83 3.96
C LEU A 314 -54.90 -46.34 3.71
N ASN A 315 -53.70 -46.88 3.89
CA ASN A 315 -53.41 -48.31 3.71
C ASN A 315 -54.21 -49.19 4.68
N THR A 316 -54.35 -48.79 5.95
CA THR A 316 -55.19 -49.52 6.93
C THR A 316 -56.67 -49.46 6.56
N LYS A 317 -57.20 -48.30 6.14
CA LYS A 317 -58.58 -48.17 5.62
C LYS A 317 -58.81 -49.05 4.37
N VAL A 318 -57.86 -49.10 3.43
CA VAL A 318 -57.92 -49.99 2.25
C VAL A 318 -57.94 -51.47 2.65
N ASN A 319 -57.14 -51.88 3.63
CA ASN A 319 -57.14 -53.27 4.10
C ASN A 319 -58.45 -53.64 4.84
N ILE A 320 -59.02 -52.72 5.62
CA ILE A 320 -60.35 -52.91 6.24
C ILE A 320 -61.44 -53.07 5.17
N LEU A 321 -61.40 -52.28 4.10
CA LEU A 321 -62.34 -52.42 2.98
C LEU A 321 -62.24 -53.78 2.29
N LYS A 322 -61.02 -54.27 2.01
CA LYS A 322 -60.80 -55.63 1.45
C LYS A 322 -61.39 -56.72 2.34
N LEU A 323 -61.13 -56.67 3.65
CA LEU A 323 -61.69 -57.65 4.59
C LEU A 323 -63.24 -57.64 4.59
N LYS A 324 -63.86 -56.47 4.44
CA LYS A 324 -65.31 -56.34 4.31
C LYS A 324 -65.86 -56.81 2.97
N GLU A 325 -65.08 -56.70 1.90
CA GLU A 325 -65.39 -57.26 0.59
C GLU A 325 -65.30 -58.79 0.59
N ASP A 326 -64.28 -59.36 1.22
CA ASP A 326 -64.14 -60.82 1.42
C ASP A 326 -65.24 -61.40 2.32
N GLU A 327 -65.63 -60.72 3.40
CA GLU A 327 -66.81 -61.08 4.20
C GLU A 327 -68.09 -61.09 3.35
N ASN A 328 -68.30 -60.07 2.51
CA ASN A 328 -69.47 -59.97 1.62
C ASN A 328 -69.49 -61.11 0.59
N ASN A 329 -68.33 -61.43 0.00
CA ASN A 329 -68.17 -62.56 -0.91
C ASN A 329 -68.43 -63.91 -0.20
N LYS A 330 -68.02 -64.06 1.06
CA LYS A 330 -68.36 -65.23 1.89
C LYS A 330 -69.87 -65.33 2.13
N PHE A 331 -70.55 -64.24 2.51
CA PHE A 331 -72.01 -64.22 2.69
C PHE A 331 -72.78 -64.48 1.39
N ARG A 332 -72.27 -64.06 0.23
CA ARG A 332 -72.82 -64.44 -1.09
C ARG A 332 -72.71 -65.94 -1.35
N LEU A 333 -71.54 -66.54 -1.11
CA LEU A 333 -71.32 -67.98 -1.26
C LEU A 333 -72.18 -68.80 -0.27
N GLU A 334 -72.38 -68.31 0.94
CA GLU A 334 -73.22 -68.95 1.95
C GLU A 334 -74.71 -68.88 1.60
N ASN A 335 -75.22 -67.72 1.15
CA ASN A 335 -76.58 -67.62 0.61
C ASN A 335 -76.81 -68.54 -0.61
N ALA A 336 -75.82 -68.69 -1.49
CA ALA A 336 -75.91 -69.63 -2.62
C ALA A 336 -76.00 -71.10 -2.16
N LYS A 337 -75.28 -71.48 -1.09
CA LYS A 337 -75.39 -72.81 -0.47
C LYS A 337 -76.75 -73.01 0.21
N LEU A 338 -77.23 -72.03 0.96
CA LEU A 338 -78.54 -72.08 1.63
C LEU A 338 -79.69 -72.17 0.61
N THR A 339 -79.60 -71.47 -0.52
CA THR A 339 -80.57 -71.54 -1.62
C THR A 339 -80.64 -72.95 -2.21
N LYS A 340 -79.49 -73.56 -2.56
CA LYS A 340 -79.42 -74.95 -3.03
C LYS A 340 -79.90 -75.96 -1.98
N SER A 341 -79.64 -75.71 -0.71
CA SER A 341 -80.14 -76.54 0.39
C SER A 341 -81.67 -76.49 0.49
N LYS A 342 -82.26 -75.28 0.40
CA LYS A 342 -83.72 -75.07 0.35
C LYS A 342 -84.35 -75.81 -0.83
N GLU A 343 -83.79 -75.71 -2.04
CA GLU A 343 -84.27 -76.45 -3.21
C GLU A 343 -84.23 -77.98 -3.02
N LEU A 344 -83.17 -78.49 -2.41
CA LEU A 344 -82.98 -79.93 -2.18
C LEU A 344 -83.90 -80.45 -1.07
N LEU A 345 -84.13 -79.67 -0.01
CA LEU A 345 -85.14 -79.95 1.02
C LEU A 345 -86.57 -79.89 0.44
N GLN A 346 -86.87 -78.92 -0.42
CA GLN A 346 -88.18 -78.81 -1.07
C GLN A 346 -88.48 -80.02 -1.99
N LYS A 347 -87.46 -80.53 -2.71
CA LYS A 347 -87.56 -81.82 -3.43
C LYS A 347 -87.78 -83.01 -2.49
N LYS A 348 -87.08 -83.07 -1.34
CA LYS A 348 -87.29 -84.13 -0.34
C LYS A 348 -88.69 -84.11 0.25
N ILE A 349 -89.26 -82.94 0.56
CA ILE A 349 -90.64 -82.79 1.04
C ILE A 349 -91.63 -83.41 0.03
N LEU A 350 -91.53 -83.03 -1.25
CA LEU A 350 -92.32 -83.62 -2.35
C LEU A 350 -92.20 -85.16 -2.47
N THR A 351 -91.04 -85.71 -2.10
CA THR A 351 -90.78 -87.16 -2.10
C THR A 351 -91.38 -87.85 -0.86
N ILE A 352 -91.48 -87.14 0.26
CA ILE A 352 -92.10 -87.61 1.51
C ILE A 352 -93.63 -87.50 1.43
N GLU A 353 -94.16 -86.49 0.74
CA GLU A 353 -95.61 -86.35 0.50
C GLU A 353 -96.14 -87.46 -0.41
N THR A 354 -95.38 -87.86 -1.44
CA THR A 354 -95.74 -89.01 -2.30
C THR A 354 -95.61 -90.34 -1.57
N SER A 355 -94.58 -90.57 -0.75
CA SER A 355 -94.47 -91.81 0.04
C SER A 355 -95.50 -91.90 1.18
N LYS A 356 -95.87 -90.77 1.80
CA LYS A 356 -96.99 -90.70 2.75
C LYS A 356 -98.29 -91.15 2.10
N CYS A 357 -98.59 -90.69 0.88
CA CYS A 357 -99.78 -91.11 0.14
C CYS A 357 -99.84 -92.64 -0.05
N THR A 358 -98.71 -93.29 -0.34
CA THR A 358 -98.65 -94.77 -0.41
C THR A 358 -98.83 -95.44 0.95
N VAL A 359 -98.25 -94.90 2.03
CA VAL A 359 -98.39 -95.46 3.39
C VAL A 359 -99.82 -95.31 3.93
N ASP A 360 -100.50 -94.19 3.69
CA ASP A 360 -101.90 -93.99 4.08
C ASP A 360 -102.83 -95.03 3.40
N GLN A 361 -102.52 -95.43 2.15
CA GLN A 361 -103.22 -96.53 1.46
C GLN A 361 -102.92 -97.92 2.05
N GLU A 362 -101.74 -98.15 2.63
CA GLU A 362 -101.41 -99.41 3.32
C GLU A 362 -102.01 -99.47 4.73
N VAL A 363 -102.01 -98.35 5.47
CA VAL A 363 -102.73 -98.21 6.75
C VAL A 363 -104.22 -98.49 6.57
N SER A 364 -104.81 -98.09 5.44
CA SER A 364 -106.20 -98.47 5.09
C SER A 364 -106.41 -99.98 4.97
N LYS A 365 -105.44 -100.73 4.41
CA LYS A 365 -105.53 -102.18 4.24
C LYS A 365 -105.29 -102.93 5.56
N LEU A 366 -104.33 -102.47 6.36
CA LEU A 366 -103.95 -103.09 7.63
C LEU A 366 -105.04 -102.92 8.70
N LYS A 367 -105.80 -101.82 8.70
CA LYS A 367 -106.97 -101.65 9.60
C LYS A 367 -108.00 -102.77 9.44
N THR A 368 -108.23 -103.27 8.23
CA THR A 368 -109.15 -104.39 7.97
C THR A 368 -108.62 -105.72 8.55
N VAL A 369 -107.29 -105.89 8.58
CA VAL A 369 -106.61 -107.11 9.06
C VAL A 369 -106.51 -107.16 10.60
N ILE A 370 -106.45 -106.00 11.27
CA ILE A 370 -106.45 -105.92 12.74
C ILE A 370 -107.77 -106.47 13.31
N VAL A 371 -108.91 -106.11 12.73
CA VAL A 371 -110.25 -106.56 13.17
C VAL A 371 -110.42 -108.09 13.09
N THR A 372 -109.71 -108.77 12.20
CA THR A 372 -109.66 -110.24 12.17
C THR A 372 -108.79 -110.83 13.29
N PHE A 373 -107.58 -110.32 13.52
CA PHE A 373 -106.68 -110.86 14.55
C PHE A 373 -107.14 -110.58 15.99
N GLU A 374 -107.89 -109.50 16.23
CA GLU A 374 -108.44 -109.22 17.56
C GLU A 374 -109.43 -110.30 18.06
N LYS A 375 -110.09 -111.02 17.15
CA LYS A 375 -110.99 -112.14 17.50
C LYS A 375 -110.25 -113.44 17.84
N GLU A 376 -109.04 -113.64 17.32
CA GLU A 376 -108.24 -114.85 17.60
C GLU A 376 -107.51 -114.75 18.95
N ARG A 377 -107.08 -113.54 19.32
CA ARG A 377 -106.39 -113.23 20.59
C ARG A 377 -107.17 -113.69 21.82
N ASP A 378 -108.49 -113.47 21.83
CA ASP A 378 -109.33 -113.70 23.02
C ASP A 378 -109.69 -115.19 23.22
N VAL A 379 -109.47 -116.05 22.21
CA VAL A 379 -109.51 -117.51 22.35
C VAL A 379 -108.21 -118.04 22.97
N SER A 380 -107.06 -117.60 22.43
CA SER A 380 -105.73 -118.00 22.89
C SER A 380 -105.50 -117.71 24.39
N LYS A 381 -106.05 -116.59 24.87
CA LYS A 381 -105.92 -116.16 26.28
C LYS A 381 -106.44 -117.18 27.32
N LYS A 382 -107.36 -118.08 26.95
CA LYS A 382 -107.88 -119.13 27.87
C LYS A 382 -106.97 -120.36 28.03
N ALA A 383 -105.93 -120.51 27.22
CA ALA A 383 -104.97 -121.61 27.34
C ALA A 383 -103.82 -121.35 28.33
N PHE A 384 -103.64 -120.09 28.77
CA PHE A 384 -102.46 -119.66 29.53
C PHE A 384 -102.56 -119.92 31.05
N ASP A 385 -103.75 -119.76 31.65
CA ASP A 385 -103.94 -119.84 33.11
C ASP A 385 -103.73 -121.25 33.70
N ALA A 386 -103.68 -122.29 32.86
CA ALA A 386 -103.43 -123.67 33.30
C ALA A 386 -101.98 -123.91 33.76
N SER A 387 -101.02 -123.08 33.34
CA SER A 387 -99.58 -123.32 33.54
C SER A 387 -98.99 -122.66 34.81
N LYS A 388 -99.83 -122.22 35.75
CA LYS A 388 -99.42 -121.37 36.89
C LYS A 388 -99.67 -121.99 38.28
N LYS A 389 -99.64 -123.33 38.41
CA LYS A 389 -100.04 -124.02 39.65
C LYS A 389 -99.21 -125.25 40.07
N GLN A 390 -97.96 -125.37 39.60
CA GLN A 390 -97.07 -126.47 40.00
C GLN A 390 -95.61 -125.97 40.14
N VAL A 391 -95.28 -125.36 41.29
CA VAL A 391 -93.92 -124.86 41.58
C VAL A 391 -93.38 -125.37 42.92
N ASP A 392 -94.23 -125.57 43.94
CA ASP A 392 -93.77 -125.96 45.28
C ASP A 392 -93.81 -127.48 45.55
N ALA A 393 -92.69 -127.97 46.10
CA ALA A 393 -92.51 -129.22 46.84
C ALA A 393 -92.73 -130.60 46.14
N VAL A 394 -91.70 -131.10 45.42
CA VAL A 394 -91.46 -132.56 45.24
C VAL A 394 -89.96 -132.92 45.35
N LEU A 395 -89.36 -132.80 46.55
CA LEU A 395 -88.03 -133.39 46.84
C LEU A 395 -87.85 -133.83 48.32
N ARG A 396 -88.68 -134.78 48.76
CA ARG A 396 -88.30 -136.01 49.51
C ARG A 396 -89.50 -136.69 50.15
N GLU A 397 -89.74 -137.95 49.81
CA GLU A 397 -89.88 -139.05 50.78
C GLU A 397 -89.74 -140.42 50.07
N ARG A 398 -89.37 -141.46 50.82
CA ARG A 398 -88.99 -142.79 50.31
C ARG A 398 -89.21 -143.84 51.42
N ASP A 399 -89.49 -145.08 51.00
CA ASP A 399 -89.57 -146.33 51.80
C ASP A 399 -90.87 -146.60 52.59
N LEU A 400 -91.62 -147.66 52.20
CA LEU A 400 -92.08 -148.75 53.09
C LEU A 400 -92.89 -149.90 52.41
N ALA A 401 -92.73 -151.11 52.98
CA ALA A 401 -93.62 -152.30 52.99
C ALA A 401 -93.73 -153.30 51.79
N ARG A 402 -93.46 -154.60 52.08
CA ARG A 402 -93.87 -155.84 51.36
C ARG A 402 -93.61 -157.09 52.25
N LYS A 403 -94.46 -158.16 52.28
CA LYS A 403 -94.30 -159.30 53.24
C LYS A 403 -95.11 -160.62 52.98
N ASP A 404 -94.68 -161.72 53.62
CA ASP A 404 -95.39 -162.97 54.11
C ASP A 404 -95.47 -164.33 53.30
N LEU A 405 -95.53 -165.49 54.03
CA LEU A 405 -95.26 -166.91 53.58
C LEU A 405 -95.75 -168.06 54.57
N ALA A 406 -95.88 -169.34 54.15
CA ALA A 406 -96.26 -170.61 54.91
C ALA A 406 -95.87 -171.93 54.13
N LYS A 407 -95.95 -173.25 54.49
CA LYS A 407 -96.09 -174.26 55.64
C LYS A 407 -95.73 -175.70 55.05
N THR A 408 -95.79 -176.96 55.59
CA THR A 408 -96.43 -177.73 56.72
C THR A 408 -95.56 -178.95 57.24
N ASN A 409 -96.02 -180.19 57.58
CA ASN A 409 -95.28 -181.16 58.49
C ASN A 409 -95.68 -182.69 58.61
N LYS A 410 -94.74 -183.57 59.10
CA LYS A 410 -94.79 -184.80 60.01
C LYS A 410 -95.42 -186.21 59.68
N THR A 411 -94.70 -187.35 59.91
CA THR A 411 -95.13 -188.70 60.51
C THR A 411 -94.04 -189.83 60.60
N ILE A 412 -94.31 -190.95 61.34
CA ILE A 412 -93.66 -192.31 61.41
C ILE A 412 -92.52 -192.54 62.46
N SER A 413 -92.47 -193.74 63.11
CA SER A 413 -91.62 -194.04 64.30
C SER A 413 -91.19 -195.51 64.57
N ASP A 414 -92.03 -196.56 64.44
CA ASP A 414 -92.00 -197.68 65.41
C ASP A 414 -91.51 -199.10 64.98
N LEU A 415 -90.23 -199.32 64.61
CA LEU A 415 -89.61 -200.67 64.50
C LEU A 415 -88.11 -200.65 64.86
N GLN A 416 -87.71 -200.83 66.13
CA GLN A 416 -87.58 -202.07 66.93
C GLN A 416 -86.27 -202.89 66.79
N GLU A 417 -85.34 -202.60 67.71
CA GLU A 417 -84.68 -203.54 68.64
C GLU A 417 -83.79 -204.70 68.16
N GLN A 418 -83.87 -205.22 66.93
CA GLN A 418 -82.98 -206.32 66.49
C GLN A 418 -81.50 -205.91 66.28
N ILE A 419 -81.18 -204.62 66.37
CA ILE A 419 -79.88 -204.04 65.97
C ILE A 419 -78.82 -204.08 67.08
N MET A 420 -79.21 -204.09 68.37
CA MET A 420 -78.34 -203.77 69.51
C MET A 420 -77.07 -204.64 69.68
N LEU A 421 -77.05 -205.87 69.16
CA LEU A 421 -75.88 -206.74 69.30
C LEU A 421 -74.71 -206.34 68.38
N LEU A 422 -74.99 -205.71 67.23
CA LEU A 422 -73.97 -205.26 66.27
C LEU A 422 -73.38 -203.89 66.63
N GLU A 423 -74.18 -203.00 67.25
CA GLU A 423 -73.75 -201.64 67.66
C GLU A 423 -72.50 -201.65 68.54
N LYS A 424 -72.31 -202.71 69.35
CA LYS A 424 -71.20 -202.80 70.31
C LYS A 424 -69.83 -202.96 69.65
N GLN A 425 -69.74 -203.46 68.41
CA GLN A 425 -68.48 -203.52 67.66
C GLN A 425 -68.22 -202.25 66.84
N GLN A 426 -69.27 -201.63 66.29
CA GLN A 426 -69.18 -200.35 65.57
C GLN A 426 -68.57 -199.24 66.44
N LYS A 427 -69.01 -199.14 67.71
CA LYS A 427 -68.67 -198.06 68.64
C LYS A 427 -67.18 -197.92 68.99
N THR A 428 -66.37 -198.95 68.72
CA THR A 428 -64.92 -198.90 68.94
C THR A 428 -64.22 -198.11 67.83
N LEU A 429 -64.55 -198.42 66.57
CA LEU A 429 -63.93 -197.81 65.37
C LEU A 429 -64.33 -196.33 65.19
N GLU A 430 -65.53 -195.95 65.64
CA GLU A 430 -66.00 -194.54 65.60
C GLU A 430 -65.12 -193.57 66.41
N ASN A 431 -64.44 -194.06 67.45
CA ASN A 431 -63.60 -193.20 68.30
C ASN A 431 -62.23 -192.90 67.66
N GLU A 432 -61.65 -193.83 66.90
CA GLU A 432 -60.37 -193.62 66.20
C GLU A 432 -60.53 -192.58 65.08
N ILE A 433 -61.63 -192.66 64.32
CA ILE A 433 -61.97 -191.71 63.25
C ILE A 433 -62.11 -190.27 63.80
N LYS A 434 -62.71 -190.09 64.98
CA LYS A 434 -62.81 -188.77 65.64
C LYS A 434 -61.43 -188.19 66.02
N GLY A 435 -60.47 -189.03 66.39
CA GLY A 435 -59.10 -188.59 66.70
C GLY A 435 -58.41 -187.94 65.49
N HIS A 436 -58.47 -188.59 64.32
CA HIS A 436 -57.85 -188.08 63.10
C HIS A 436 -58.52 -186.80 62.57
N LEU A 437 -59.85 -186.68 62.66
CA LEU A 437 -60.58 -185.46 62.29
C LEU A 437 -60.13 -184.23 63.09
N ALA A 438 -59.98 -184.38 64.41
CA ALA A 438 -59.52 -183.29 65.27
C ALA A 438 -58.08 -182.82 64.96
N ALA A 439 -57.20 -183.75 64.57
CA ALA A 439 -55.84 -183.42 64.15
C ALA A 439 -55.83 -182.60 62.85
N ALA A 440 -56.59 -183.02 61.83
CA ALA A 440 -56.68 -182.32 60.56
C ALA A 440 -57.23 -180.88 60.71
N GLN A 441 -58.26 -180.69 61.53
CA GLN A 441 -58.83 -179.38 61.82
C GLN A 441 -57.81 -178.44 62.48
N LYS A 442 -56.97 -178.97 63.40
CA LYS A 442 -55.90 -178.20 64.05
C LYS A 442 -54.79 -177.80 63.07
N GLN A 443 -54.45 -178.68 62.13
CA GLN A 443 -53.49 -178.39 61.05
C GLN A 443 -53.96 -177.22 60.17
N SER A 444 -55.25 -177.20 59.81
CA SER A 444 -55.87 -176.16 58.98
C SER A 444 -55.84 -174.76 59.61
N MET A 445 -56.08 -174.65 60.93
CA MET A 445 -55.98 -173.37 61.65
C MET A 445 -54.56 -172.77 61.61
N VAL A 446 -53.52 -173.61 61.63
CA VAL A 446 -52.12 -173.15 61.54
C VAL A 446 -51.82 -172.61 60.15
N MET A 447 -52.31 -173.26 59.09
CA MET A 447 -52.17 -172.79 57.70
C MET A 447 -52.75 -171.38 57.53
N MET A 448 -54.01 -171.19 57.94
CA MET A 448 -54.74 -169.92 57.81
C MET A 448 -54.05 -168.77 58.55
N LYS A 449 -53.36 -169.06 59.66
CA LYS A 449 -52.55 -168.05 60.36
C LYS A 449 -51.32 -167.65 59.55
N ILE A 450 -50.57 -168.62 59.01
CA ILE A 450 -49.37 -168.37 58.22
C ILE A 450 -49.70 -167.61 56.92
N GLU A 451 -50.83 -167.91 56.28
CA GLU A 451 -51.34 -167.17 55.12
C GLU A 451 -51.62 -165.70 55.48
N LYS A 452 -52.31 -165.46 56.60
CA LYS A 452 -52.60 -164.09 57.07
C LYS A 452 -51.34 -163.32 57.48
N ASP A 453 -50.39 -163.98 58.13
CA ASP A 453 -49.11 -163.38 58.52
C ASP A 453 -48.24 -163.08 57.27
N ARG A 454 -48.30 -163.92 56.21
CA ARG A 454 -47.68 -163.65 54.90
C ARG A 454 -48.28 -162.41 54.23
N ASP A 455 -49.61 -162.34 54.14
CA ASP A 455 -50.30 -161.27 53.40
C ASP A 455 -50.12 -159.92 54.09
N ARG A 456 -50.14 -159.90 55.43
CA ARG A 456 -49.74 -158.74 56.22
C ARG A 456 -48.31 -158.27 55.92
N ASN A 457 -47.35 -159.19 55.85
CA ASN A 457 -45.97 -158.82 55.54
C ASN A 457 -45.83 -158.27 54.11
N ALA A 458 -46.65 -158.72 53.16
CA ALA A 458 -46.70 -158.16 51.82
C ALA A 458 -47.28 -156.73 51.80
N GLU A 459 -48.36 -156.47 52.55
CA GLU A 459 -48.88 -155.11 52.76
C GLU A 459 -47.83 -154.19 53.41
N GLU A 460 -47.14 -154.65 54.46
CA GLU A 460 -46.11 -153.86 55.15
C GLU A 460 -44.90 -153.56 54.24
N VAL A 461 -44.51 -154.48 53.34
CA VAL A 461 -43.48 -154.23 52.31
C VAL A 461 -43.95 -153.23 51.25
N GLN A 462 -45.19 -153.34 50.74
CA GLN A 462 -45.71 -152.38 49.75
C GLN A 462 -45.78 -150.97 50.34
N ASN A 463 -46.32 -150.82 51.56
CA ASN A 463 -46.39 -149.55 52.28
C ASN A 463 -45.01 -148.91 52.57
N LEU A 464 -43.93 -149.69 52.55
CA LEU A 464 -42.55 -149.18 52.64
C LEU A 464 -42.00 -148.81 51.25
N SER A 465 -42.35 -149.55 50.21
CA SER A 465 -42.03 -149.21 48.81
C SER A 465 -42.66 -147.88 48.40
N ASP A 466 -43.96 -147.70 48.63
CA ASP A 466 -44.71 -146.48 48.28
C ASP A 466 -44.11 -145.23 48.96
N LYS A 467 -43.65 -145.39 50.22
CA LYS A 467 -42.97 -144.32 50.97
C LYS A 467 -41.57 -144.02 50.45
N LEU A 468 -40.83 -145.02 49.97
CA LEU A 468 -39.53 -144.81 49.34
C LEU A 468 -39.68 -144.09 47.99
N GLU A 469 -40.69 -144.45 47.20
CA GLU A 469 -41.01 -143.77 45.94
C GLU A 469 -41.42 -142.30 46.20
N GLN A 470 -42.34 -142.05 47.13
CA GLN A 470 -42.74 -140.69 47.52
C GLN A 470 -41.55 -139.85 48.01
N MET A 471 -40.68 -140.41 48.87
CA MET A 471 -39.49 -139.70 49.36
C MET A 471 -38.45 -139.44 48.27
N ASN A 472 -38.37 -140.30 47.25
CA ASN A 472 -37.50 -140.11 46.10
C ASN A 472 -38.03 -139.03 45.15
N ASP A 473 -39.35 -138.95 44.94
CA ASP A 473 -40.01 -137.86 44.20
C ASP A 473 -39.87 -136.50 44.90
N ASP A 474 -40.06 -136.45 46.22
CA ASP A 474 -39.80 -135.25 47.04
C ASP A 474 -38.33 -134.81 46.93
N LEU A 475 -37.39 -135.77 46.97
CA LEU A 475 -35.95 -135.49 46.81
C LEU A 475 -35.64 -134.96 45.40
N LEU A 476 -36.20 -135.57 44.35
CA LEU A 476 -36.04 -135.12 42.96
C LEU A 476 -36.63 -133.72 42.75
N TYR A 477 -37.80 -133.43 43.33
CA TYR A 477 -38.41 -132.10 43.32
C TYR A 477 -37.51 -131.07 44.03
N LYS A 478 -36.93 -131.40 45.19
CA LYS A 478 -35.98 -130.53 45.90
C LYS A 478 -34.68 -130.34 45.11
N GLN A 479 -34.18 -131.38 44.45
CA GLN A 479 -33.00 -131.30 43.59
C GLN A 479 -33.25 -130.33 42.42
N ASN A 480 -34.42 -130.39 41.78
CA ASN A 480 -34.82 -129.47 40.71
C ASN A 480 -34.97 -128.03 41.22
N GLN A 481 -35.60 -127.83 42.38
CA GLN A 481 -35.66 -126.50 43.02
C GLN A 481 -34.26 -125.91 43.30
N ILE A 482 -33.30 -126.73 43.72
CA ILE A 482 -31.90 -126.31 43.94
C ILE A 482 -31.21 -125.94 42.61
N VAL A 483 -31.48 -126.64 41.51
CA VAL A 483 -30.96 -126.28 40.18
C VAL A 483 -31.54 -124.94 39.72
N GLU A 484 -32.86 -124.77 39.74
CA GLU A 484 -33.50 -123.49 39.37
C GLU A 484 -32.97 -122.29 40.17
N LEU A 485 -32.78 -122.46 41.49
CA LEU A 485 -32.28 -121.40 42.35
C LEU A 485 -30.79 -121.08 42.08
N ARG A 486 -29.98 -122.07 41.70
CA ARG A 486 -28.59 -121.85 41.27
C ARG A 486 -28.51 -121.14 39.91
N GLU A 487 -29.41 -121.46 38.98
CA GLU A 487 -29.47 -120.76 37.68
C GLU A 487 -29.92 -119.30 37.87
N LYS A 488 -30.98 -119.07 38.66
CA LYS A 488 -31.45 -117.71 39.02
C LYS A 488 -30.36 -116.91 39.75
N LEU A 489 -29.63 -117.52 40.69
CA LEU A 489 -28.49 -116.89 41.35
C LEU A 489 -27.43 -116.45 40.32
N LYS A 490 -26.96 -117.37 39.47
CA LYS A 490 -25.96 -117.11 38.42
C LYS A 490 -26.42 -116.04 37.42
N GLU A 491 -27.71 -116.00 37.09
CA GLU A 491 -28.31 -114.96 36.26
C GLU A 491 -28.26 -113.59 36.96
N THR A 492 -28.58 -113.53 38.25
CA THR A 492 -28.48 -112.28 39.04
C THR A 492 -27.04 -111.82 39.28
N GLU A 493 -26.09 -112.74 39.48
CA GLU A 493 -24.66 -112.45 39.54
C GLU A 493 -24.14 -111.87 38.22
N SER A 494 -24.57 -112.45 37.08
CA SER A 494 -24.22 -111.93 35.75
C SER A 494 -24.80 -110.54 35.50
N ARG A 495 -26.06 -110.29 35.89
CA ARG A 495 -26.66 -108.94 35.85
C ARG A 495 -25.92 -107.96 36.75
N LEU A 496 -25.56 -108.35 37.98
CA LEU A 496 -24.81 -107.51 38.91
C LEU A 496 -23.45 -107.11 38.32
N PHE A 497 -22.71 -108.06 37.76
CA PHE A 497 -21.43 -107.80 37.09
C PHE A 497 -21.57 -106.87 35.87
N GLN A 498 -22.61 -107.07 35.05
CA GLN A 498 -22.93 -106.15 33.95
C GLN A 498 -23.21 -104.73 34.45
N CYS A 499 -24.05 -104.57 35.48
CA CYS A 499 -24.35 -103.27 36.07
C CYS A 499 -23.12 -102.60 36.72
N GLN A 500 -22.23 -103.38 37.36
CA GLN A 500 -20.97 -102.88 37.90
C GLN A 500 -20.05 -102.34 36.78
N ASN A 501 -19.84 -103.13 35.72
CA ASN A 501 -19.04 -102.72 34.57
C ASN A 501 -19.62 -101.48 33.87
N SER A 502 -20.94 -101.41 33.66
CA SER A 502 -21.60 -100.21 33.14
C SER A 502 -21.41 -98.98 34.04
N LEU A 503 -21.49 -99.15 35.36
CA LEU A 503 -21.25 -98.07 36.32
C LEU A 503 -19.79 -97.59 36.31
N GLU A 504 -18.82 -98.49 36.14
CA GLU A 504 -17.40 -98.14 36.03
C GLU A 504 -17.10 -97.44 34.70
N LEU A 505 -17.68 -97.89 33.59
CA LEU A 505 -17.62 -97.20 32.29
C LEU A 505 -18.20 -95.79 32.40
N THR A 506 -19.42 -95.61 32.89
CA THR A 506 -20.05 -94.28 33.06
C THR A 506 -19.28 -93.38 34.03
N ARG A 507 -18.66 -93.94 35.08
CA ARG A 507 -17.72 -93.20 35.95
C ARG A 507 -16.46 -92.77 35.19
N SER A 508 -15.89 -93.61 34.33
CA SER A 508 -14.72 -93.27 33.52
C SER A 508 -15.03 -92.18 32.49
N GLU A 509 -16.19 -92.26 31.82
CA GLU A 509 -16.71 -91.26 30.89
C GLU A 509 -16.96 -89.91 31.59
N ARG A 510 -17.64 -89.92 32.73
CA ARG A 510 -17.83 -88.73 33.58
C ARG A 510 -16.48 -88.09 33.95
N ASN A 511 -15.50 -88.91 34.34
CA ASN A 511 -14.15 -88.44 34.70
C ASN A 511 -13.31 -87.99 33.48
N ILE A 512 -13.71 -88.33 32.25
CA ILE A 512 -13.17 -87.77 31.00
C ILE A 512 -13.82 -86.40 30.76
N PHE A 513 -15.15 -86.34 30.68
CA PHE A 513 -15.88 -85.09 30.45
C PHE A 513 -15.62 -84.02 31.52
N GLU A 514 -15.38 -84.39 32.77
CA GLU A 514 -15.00 -83.47 33.87
C GLU A 514 -13.60 -82.84 33.63
N ARG A 515 -12.65 -83.58 33.04
CA ARG A 515 -11.34 -83.04 32.62
C ARG A 515 -11.41 -82.23 31.34
N ASP A 516 -12.22 -82.67 30.38
CA ASP A 516 -12.39 -81.98 29.11
C ASP A 516 -13.11 -80.64 29.33
N LEU A 517 -14.15 -80.62 30.16
CA LEU A 517 -14.81 -79.39 30.63
C LEU A 517 -13.81 -78.45 31.33
N ALA A 518 -13.00 -78.95 32.26
CA ALA A 518 -11.98 -78.15 32.94
C ALA A 518 -10.89 -77.62 31.98
N THR A 519 -10.65 -78.31 30.87
CA THR A 519 -9.72 -77.89 29.81
C THR A 519 -10.36 -76.78 28.96
N CYS A 520 -11.58 -77.01 28.45
CA CYS A 520 -12.31 -76.00 27.68
C CYS A 520 -12.65 -74.74 28.50
N MET A 521 -12.82 -74.84 29.83
CA MET A 521 -12.95 -73.67 30.70
C MET A 521 -11.65 -72.84 30.73
N LYS A 522 -10.48 -73.48 30.88
CA LYS A 522 -9.17 -72.80 30.81
C LYS A 522 -8.91 -72.20 29.43
N GLU A 523 -9.29 -72.89 28.36
CA GLU A 523 -9.19 -72.37 26.99
C GLU A 523 -10.10 -71.16 26.78
N ASN A 524 -11.33 -71.20 27.29
CA ASN A 524 -12.29 -70.10 27.27
C ASN A 524 -11.76 -68.88 28.04
N ASP A 525 -11.22 -69.07 29.25
CA ASP A 525 -10.60 -67.97 30.01
C ASP A 525 -9.35 -67.41 29.30
N GLY A 526 -8.50 -68.27 28.76
CA GLY A 526 -7.38 -67.87 27.90
C GLY A 526 -7.79 -67.24 26.56
N LEU A 527 -9.05 -67.39 26.12
CA LEU A 527 -9.64 -66.66 24.99
C LEU A 527 -10.23 -65.32 25.44
N LYS A 528 -10.88 -65.24 26.61
CA LYS A 528 -11.34 -63.98 27.22
C LYS A 528 -10.17 -63.03 27.47
N ASP A 529 -9.05 -63.52 27.97
CA ASP A 529 -7.87 -62.67 28.23
C ASP A 529 -7.19 -62.21 26.93
N ARG A 530 -7.09 -63.08 25.91
CA ARG A 530 -6.69 -62.66 24.56
C ARG A 530 -7.66 -61.63 23.95
N LEU A 531 -8.97 -61.76 24.20
CA LEU A 531 -9.97 -60.78 23.77
C LEU A 531 -9.79 -59.44 24.50
N LYS A 532 -9.56 -59.42 25.83
CA LYS A 532 -9.24 -58.20 26.58
C LYS A 532 -8.00 -57.50 26.01
N SER A 533 -6.91 -58.23 25.78
CA SER A 533 -5.70 -57.67 25.18
C SER A 533 -5.93 -57.13 23.77
N SER A 534 -6.74 -57.83 22.95
CA SER A 534 -7.11 -57.38 21.61
C SER A 534 -7.99 -56.13 21.63
N VAL A 535 -8.94 -56.04 22.57
CA VAL A 535 -9.76 -54.82 22.78
C VAL A 535 -8.88 -53.65 23.20
N HIS A 536 -7.98 -53.85 24.17
CA HIS A 536 -7.07 -52.78 24.61
C HIS A 536 -6.13 -52.32 23.49
N ALA A 537 -5.62 -53.22 22.64
CA ALA A 537 -4.85 -52.86 21.45
C ALA A 537 -5.70 -52.12 20.40
N VAL A 538 -6.97 -52.50 20.22
CA VAL A 538 -7.92 -51.77 19.37
C VAL A 538 -8.21 -50.37 19.91
N ASP A 539 -8.30 -50.19 21.23
CA ASP A 539 -8.53 -48.88 21.85
C ASP A 539 -7.27 -47.99 21.76
N GLN A 540 -6.07 -48.52 22.01
CA GLN A 540 -4.81 -47.82 21.72
C GLN A 540 -4.74 -47.35 20.26
N LEU A 541 -5.11 -48.21 19.30
CA LEU A 541 -5.15 -47.84 17.88
C LEU A 541 -6.25 -46.81 17.53
N LYS A 542 -7.34 -46.72 18.30
CA LYS A 542 -8.32 -45.63 18.17
C LYS A 542 -7.73 -44.30 18.64
N ASP A 543 -7.01 -44.29 19.75
CA ASP A 543 -6.39 -43.08 20.31
C ASP A 543 -5.21 -42.59 19.46
N GLU A 544 -4.39 -43.50 18.94
CA GLU A 544 -3.40 -43.20 17.89
C GLU A 544 -4.09 -42.62 16.63
N ASN A 545 -5.18 -43.23 16.15
CA ASN A 545 -5.90 -42.70 14.99
C ASN A 545 -6.56 -41.33 15.28
N ALA A 546 -7.09 -41.10 16.49
CA ALA A 546 -7.68 -39.83 16.89
C ALA A 546 -6.64 -38.71 16.97
N THR A 547 -5.46 -39.00 17.55
CA THR A 547 -4.34 -38.07 17.57
C THR A 547 -3.79 -37.80 16.16
N LYS A 548 -3.64 -38.82 15.31
CA LYS A 548 -3.30 -38.67 13.87
C LYS A 548 -4.30 -37.79 13.12
N VAL A 549 -5.61 -37.98 13.36
CA VAL A 549 -6.65 -37.13 12.75
C VAL A 549 -6.56 -35.68 13.24
N ALA A 550 -6.25 -35.46 14.52
CA ALA A 550 -6.02 -34.11 15.05
C ALA A 550 -4.75 -33.45 14.49
N GLU A 551 -3.67 -34.21 14.27
CA GLU A 551 -2.46 -33.76 13.57
C GLU A 551 -2.77 -33.38 12.11
N MET A 552 -3.46 -34.25 11.37
CA MET A 552 -3.87 -33.99 9.99
C MET A 552 -4.81 -32.78 9.87
N PHE A 553 -5.71 -32.56 10.82
CA PHE A 553 -6.54 -31.36 10.86
C PHE A 553 -5.74 -30.09 11.12
N LYS A 554 -4.74 -30.13 12.02
CA LYS A 554 -3.79 -29.01 12.23
C LYS A 554 -2.98 -28.73 10.96
N ALA A 555 -2.51 -29.76 10.26
CA ALA A 555 -1.75 -29.64 9.02
C ALA A 555 -2.59 -29.07 7.86
N ASN A 556 -3.83 -29.54 7.66
CA ASN A 556 -4.74 -28.93 6.69
C ASN A 556 -5.01 -27.46 7.03
N LYS A 557 -5.16 -27.12 8.32
CA LYS A 557 -5.37 -25.73 8.77
C LYS A 557 -4.13 -24.82 8.61
N THR A 558 -2.92 -25.36 8.48
CA THR A 558 -1.74 -24.57 8.07
C THR A 558 -1.61 -24.49 6.55
N ILE A 559 -1.91 -25.56 5.81
CA ILE A 559 -2.00 -25.53 4.33
C ILE A 559 -3.02 -24.48 3.88
N ASP A 560 -4.22 -24.45 4.48
CA ASP A 560 -5.28 -23.45 4.23
C ASP A 560 -4.82 -21.99 4.42
N LYS A 561 -3.86 -21.73 5.32
CA LYS A 561 -3.28 -20.40 5.53
C LYS A 561 -2.26 -20.10 4.44
N ILE A 562 -1.32 -21.02 4.22
CA ILE A 562 -0.26 -20.89 3.22
C ILE A 562 -0.86 -20.74 1.82
N GLU A 563 -1.96 -21.41 1.49
CA GLU A 563 -2.67 -21.24 0.21
C GLU A 563 -3.34 -19.87 0.06
N LYS A 564 -3.87 -19.28 1.15
CA LYS A 564 -4.42 -17.91 1.16
C LYS A 564 -3.31 -16.86 1.04
N GLU A 565 -2.20 -17.05 1.75
CA GLU A 565 -1.00 -16.20 1.65
C GLU A 565 -0.37 -16.28 0.24
N LYS A 566 -0.30 -17.49 -0.34
CA LYS A 566 0.09 -17.73 -1.74
C LYS A 566 -0.85 -17.05 -2.74
N GLN A 567 -2.16 -17.01 -2.47
CA GLN A 567 -3.13 -16.29 -3.30
C GLN A 567 -2.99 -14.76 -3.16
N SER A 568 -2.82 -14.22 -1.95
CA SER A 568 -2.60 -12.78 -1.75
C SER A 568 -1.29 -12.33 -2.39
N LEU A 569 -0.17 -13.01 -2.13
CA LEU A 569 1.13 -12.74 -2.75
C LEU A 569 1.06 -12.85 -4.29
N LYS A 570 0.32 -13.82 -4.84
CA LYS A 570 0.12 -13.90 -6.30
C LYS A 570 -0.65 -12.69 -6.84
N SER A 571 -1.65 -12.18 -6.11
CA SER A 571 -2.39 -10.98 -6.49
C SER A 571 -1.53 -9.71 -6.37
N GLU A 572 -0.67 -9.61 -5.35
CA GLU A 572 0.29 -8.51 -5.19
C GLU A 572 1.33 -8.52 -6.31
N VAL A 573 1.92 -9.68 -6.64
CA VAL A 573 2.84 -9.83 -7.78
C VAL A 573 2.16 -9.46 -9.11
N GLN A 574 0.88 -9.81 -9.29
CA GLN A 574 0.12 -9.42 -10.48
C GLN A 574 -0.13 -7.90 -10.53
N ASN A 575 -0.50 -7.28 -9.42
CA ASN A 575 -0.68 -5.83 -9.31
C ASN A 575 0.64 -5.07 -9.57
N ILE A 576 1.74 -5.51 -8.94
CA ILE A 576 3.09 -4.96 -9.14
C ILE A 576 3.49 -5.09 -10.62
N SER A 577 3.26 -6.24 -11.25
CA SER A 577 3.52 -6.46 -12.67
C SER A 577 2.76 -5.49 -13.57
N ILE A 578 1.48 -5.23 -13.28
CA ILE A 578 0.66 -4.26 -14.00
C ILE A 578 1.22 -2.83 -13.83
N THR A 579 1.57 -2.41 -12.60
CA THR A 579 2.20 -1.10 -12.39
C THR A 579 3.59 -0.97 -13.02
N LEU A 580 4.36 -2.06 -13.09
CA LEU A 580 5.65 -2.11 -13.79
C LEU A 580 5.47 -2.00 -15.31
N GLN A 581 4.39 -2.56 -15.86
CA GLN A 581 4.05 -2.41 -17.28
C GLN A 581 3.57 -0.98 -17.59
N HIS A 582 2.77 -0.37 -16.71
CA HIS A 582 2.33 1.03 -16.83
C HIS A 582 3.53 1.99 -16.84
N THR A 583 4.39 1.91 -15.82
CA THR A 583 5.58 2.77 -15.70
C THR A 583 6.60 2.55 -16.82
N LYS A 584 6.67 1.35 -17.42
CA LYS A 584 7.43 1.11 -18.66
C LYS A 584 6.81 1.78 -19.90
N SER A 585 5.48 1.86 -20.01
CA SER A 585 4.82 2.62 -21.08
C SER A 585 5.11 4.11 -20.92
N GLU A 586 4.87 4.65 -19.72
CA GLU A 586 5.14 6.06 -19.39
C GLU A 586 6.60 6.44 -19.65
N LEU A 587 7.56 5.59 -19.24
CA LEU A 587 8.98 5.80 -19.53
C LEU A 587 9.28 5.78 -21.03
N SER A 588 8.68 4.86 -21.79
CA SER A 588 8.82 4.80 -23.25
C SER A 588 8.28 6.07 -23.92
N GLU A 589 7.10 6.53 -23.51
CA GLU A 589 6.48 7.77 -23.97
C GLU A 589 7.36 8.99 -23.64
N LYS A 590 7.92 9.06 -22.43
CA LYS A 590 8.84 10.13 -22.05
C LYS A 590 10.20 10.04 -22.75
N MET A 591 10.69 8.86 -23.09
CA MET A 591 11.87 8.71 -23.96
C MET A 591 11.59 9.18 -25.40
N MET A 592 10.41 8.89 -25.95
CA MET A 592 9.99 9.41 -27.27
C MET A 592 9.79 10.93 -27.26
N GLU A 593 9.18 11.48 -26.21
CA GLU A 593 9.01 12.93 -26.03
C GLU A 593 10.37 13.63 -25.91
N ASN A 594 11.29 13.11 -25.09
CA ASN A 594 12.66 13.62 -24.94
C ASN A 594 13.43 13.53 -26.26
N SER A 595 13.32 12.42 -27.01
CA SER A 595 13.90 12.29 -28.37
C SER A 595 13.35 13.34 -29.34
N ARG A 596 12.04 13.64 -29.29
CA ARG A 596 11.41 14.69 -30.11
C ARG A 596 11.91 16.08 -29.73
N LEU A 597 11.96 16.39 -28.43
CA LEU A 597 12.44 17.67 -27.93
C LEU A 597 13.92 17.91 -28.28
N ASN A 598 14.77 16.89 -28.19
CA ASN A 598 16.17 16.98 -28.61
C ASN A 598 16.31 17.25 -30.12
N LYS A 599 15.47 16.65 -30.98
CA LYS A 599 15.45 16.97 -32.42
C LYS A 599 15.06 18.42 -32.68
N THR A 600 13.99 18.91 -32.05
CA THR A 600 13.61 20.32 -32.16
C THR A 600 14.73 21.25 -31.65
N LEU A 601 15.40 20.90 -30.56
CA LEU A 601 16.52 21.68 -30.03
C LEU A 601 17.74 21.69 -30.96
N THR A 602 18.06 20.59 -31.66
CA THR A 602 19.13 20.59 -32.67
C THR A 602 18.74 21.33 -33.96
N GLU A 603 17.47 21.27 -34.37
CA GLU A 603 16.91 22.05 -35.48
C GLU A 603 16.93 23.57 -35.16
N ASP A 604 16.54 23.96 -33.95
CA ASP A 604 16.60 25.34 -33.47
C ASP A 604 18.04 25.85 -33.32
N ALA A 605 18.97 25.01 -32.82
CA ALA A 605 20.39 25.35 -32.79
C ALA A 605 20.96 25.59 -34.20
N ALA A 606 20.61 24.74 -35.18
CA ALA A 606 20.99 24.93 -36.57
C ALA A 606 20.35 26.20 -37.18
N ASN A 607 19.09 26.49 -36.86
CA ASN A 607 18.43 27.74 -37.25
C ASN A 607 19.10 28.97 -36.64
N MET A 608 19.50 28.94 -35.36
CA MET A 608 20.22 30.02 -34.70
C MET A 608 21.59 30.28 -35.34
N VAL A 609 22.33 29.23 -35.71
CA VAL A 609 23.60 29.36 -36.47
C VAL A 609 23.35 29.97 -37.86
N ARG A 610 22.28 29.55 -38.56
CA ARG A 610 21.91 30.12 -39.87
C ARG A 610 21.51 31.59 -39.77
N LEU A 611 20.68 31.95 -38.80
CA LEU A 611 20.25 33.33 -38.55
C LEU A 611 21.43 34.22 -38.15
N LYS A 612 22.36 33.72 -37.31
CA LYS A 612 23.60 34.44 -37.00
C LYS A 612 24.42 34.70 -38.26
N LYS A 613 24.64 33.70 -39.11
CA LYS A 613 25.38 33.86 -40.37
C LYS A 613 24.70 34.87 -41.33
N GLN A 614 23.37 34.93 -41.34
CA GLN A 614 22.62 35.94 -42.09
C GLN A 614 22.82 37.35 -41.50
N LEU A 615 22.74 37.49 -40.18
CA LEU A 615 23.00 38.76 -39.48
C LEU A 615 24.43 39.26 -39.71
N ASP A 616 25.43 38.38 -39.60
CA ASP A 616 26.84 38.70 -39.86
C ASP A 616 27.03 39.15 -41.33
N GLY A 617 26.32 38.51 -42.28
CA GLY A 617 26.25 38.94 -43.68
C GLY A 617 25.67 40.34 -43.86
N SER A 618 24.50 40.61 -43.28
CA SER A 618 23.86 41.94 -43.34
C SER A 618 24.67 43.02 -42.61
N ILE A 619 25.44 42.67 -41.57
CA ILE A 619 26.40 43.58 -40.92
C ILE A 619 27.51 43.96 -41.90
N ASN A 620 28.10 42.99 -42.60
CA ASN A 620 29.15 43.21 -43.59
C ASN A 620 28.65 44.06 -44.78
N GLU A 621 27.44 43.79 -45.30
CA GLU A 621 26.81 44.60 -46.35
C GLU A 621 26.58 46.05 -45.88
N LYS A 622 26.03 46.24 -44.68
CA LYS A 622 25.80 47.55 -44.07
C LYS A 622 27.11 48.31 -43.81
N ASP A 623 28.21 47.63 -43.44
CA ASP A 623 29.51 48.28 -43.25
C ASP A 623 30.22 48.57 -44.59
N LEU A 624 30.04 47.75 -45.62
CA LEU A 624 30.47 48.06 -46.99
C LEU A 624 29.75 49.30 -47.54
N ILE A 625 28.42 49.37 -47.40
CA ILE A 625 27.60 50.53 -47.79
C ILE A 625 28.02 51.77 -46.98
N LYS A 626 28.35 51.61 -45.69
CA LYS A 626 28.87 52.70 -44.86
C LYS A 626 30.19 53.26 -45.38
N VAL A 627 31.14 52.39 -45.78
CA VAL A 627 32.43 52.80 -46.37
C VAL A 627 32.23 53.49 -47.72
N GLN A 628 31.36 52.96 -48.57
CA GLN A 628 31.00 53.60 -49.85
C GLN A 628 30.34 54.97 -49.63
N LEU A 629 29.47 55.10 -48.62
CA LEU A 629 28.82 56.36 -48.27
C LEU A 629 29.82 57.39 -47.74
N THR A 630 30.79 57.01 -46.90
CA THR A 630 31.85 57.93 -46.47
C THR A 630 32.70 58.40 -47.65
N GLN A 631 33.08 57.50 -48.57
CA GLN A 631 33.79 57.87 -49.80
C GLN A 631 32.98 58.84 -50.67
N LYS A 632 31.65 58.67 -50.78
CA LYS A 632 30.79 59.62 -51.51
C LYS A 632 30.60 60.95 -50.79
N VAL A 633 30.61 60.97 -49.46
CA VAL A 633 30.64 62.24 -48.70
C VAL A 633 31.98 62.96 -48.93
N GLU A 634 33.11 62.24 -48.89
CA GLU A 634 34.45 62.77 -49.16
C GLU A 634 34.55 63.35 -50.59
N GLU A 635 34.09 62.62 -51.61
CA GLU A 635 33.97 63.11 -52.99
C GLU A 635 33.14 64.39 -53.10
N ILE A 636 31.98 64.44 -52.41
CA ILE A 636 31.10 65.62 -52.40
C ILE A 636 31.79 66.81 -51.71
N THR A 637 32.51 66.59 -50.60
CA THR A 637 33.27 67.68 -49.94
C THR A 637 34.38 68.22 -50.83
N ALA A 638 35.20 67.36 -51.46
CA ALA A 638 36.26 67.78 -52.37
C ALA A 638 35.72 68.52 -53.61
N MET A 639 34.57 68.08 -54.15
CA MET A 639 33.89 68.79 -55.24
C MET A 639 33.29 70.13 -54.80
N THR A 640 32.81 70.24 -53.55
CA THR A 640 32.29 71.48 -52.97
C THR A 640 33.42 72.49 -52.72
N GLU A 641 34.56 72.04 -52.18
CA GLU A 641 35.76 72.87 -52.03
C GLU A 641 36.30 73.36 -53.38
N LYS A 642 36.32 72.47 -54.39
CA LYS A 642 36.68 72.83 -55.76
C LYS A 642 35.73 73.87 -56.37
N LEU A 643 34.43 73.73 -56.14
CA LEU A 643 33.42 74.70 -56.57
C LEU A 643 33.62 76.05 -55.87
N ASN A 644 33.86 76.05 -54.56
CA ASN A 644 34.15 77.26 -53.79
C ASN A 644 35.43 77.97 -54.28
N MET A 645 36.51 77.22 -54.57
CA MET A 645 37.73 77.79 -55.16
C MET A 645 37.50 78.40 -56.54
N LEU A 646 36.66 77.77 -57.38
CA LEU A 646 36.29 78.29 -58.70
C LEU A 646 35.41 79.54 -58.59
N ASN A 647 34.45 79.58 -57.67
CA ASN A 647 33.65 80.78 -57.39
C ASN A 647 34.55 81.93 -56.90
N MET A 648 35.45 81.68 -55.94
CA MET A 648 36.40 82.71 -55.48
C MET A 648 37.37 83.18 -56.58
N ALA A 649 37.63 82.38 -57.61
CA ALA A 649 38.37 82.82 -58.79
C ALA A 649 37.50 83.65 -59.74
N LEU A 650 36.23 83.27 -59.93
CA LEU A 650 35.24 84.01 -60.72
C LEU A 650 34.95 85.38 -60.11
N ASP A 651 34.66 85.47 -58.80
CA ASP A 651 34.40 86.72 -58.06
C ASP A 651 35.55 87.74 -58.24
N ARG A 652 36.80 87.26 -58.17
CA ARG A 652 38.00 88.06 -58.41
C ARG A 652 38.07 88.53 -59.87
N GLY A 653 37.78 87.65 -60.83
CA GLY A 653 37.71 87.99 -62.25
C GLY A 653 36.62 89.01 -62.56
N GLU A 654 35.43 88.88 -61.96
CA GLU A 654 34.34 89.83 -62.09
C GLU A 654 34.63 91.18 -61.42
N SER A 655 35.35 91.19 -60.31
CA SER A 655 35.83 92.44 -59.70
C SER A 655 36.82 93.13 -60.63
N GLN A 656 37.86 92.43 -61.07
CA GLN A 656 38.85 92.99 -62.01
C GLN A 656 38.21 93.45 -63.32
N TYR A 657 37.20 92.74 -63.82
CA TYR A 657 36.45 93.15 -65.01
C TYR A 657 35.65 94.44 -64.77
N ARG A 658 35.00 94.59 -63.60
CA ARG A 658 34.33 95.84 -63.20
C ARG A 658 35.33 96.99 -63.09
N ASP A 659 36.48 96.78 -62.45
CA ASP A 659 37.55 97.77 -62.33
C ASP A 659 37.99 98.26 -63.73
N ARG A 660 38.16 97.35 -64.70
CA ARG A 660 38.47 97.71 -66.10
C ARG A 660 37.33 98.38 -66.85
N LEU A 661 36.06 98.10 -66.52
CA LEU A 661 34.93 98.83 -67.09
C LEU A 661 34.89 100.29 -66.59
N ASP A 662 35.20 100.53 -65.32
CA ASP A 662 35.30 101.89 -64.79
C ASP A 662 36.58 102.62 -65.22
N ASP A 663 37.73 101.95 -65.39
CA ASP A 663 38.90 102.51 -66.11
C ASP A 663 38.50 103.01 -67.51
N ILE A 664 37.81 102.15 -68.29
CA ILE A 664 37.33 102.48 -69.64
C ILE A 664 36.31 103.64 -69.59
N ARG A 665 35.52 103.75 -68.52
CA ARG A 665 34.57 104.85 -68.32
C ARG A 665 35.28 106.17 -68.02
N LEU A 666 36.28 106.16 -67.15
CA LEU A 666 37.13 107.32 -66.83
C LEU A 666 37.89 107.79 -68.08
N LEU A 667 38.50 106.87 -68.84
CA LEU A 667 39.16 107.19 -70.11
C LEU A 667 38.19 107.75 -71.15
N LYS A 668 36.94 107.28 -71.22
CA LYS A 668 35.90 107.86 -72.09
C LYS A 668 35.50 109.28 -71.66
N ILE A 669 35.43 109.55 -70.37
CA ILE A 669 35.20 110.91 -69.84
C ILE A 669 36.37 111.81 -70.22
N GLU A 670 37.61 111.38 -70.02
CA GLU A 670 38.78 112.22 -70.33
C GLU A 670 38.98 112.45 -71.83
N ILE A 671 38.69 111.45 -72.68
CA ILE A 671 38.60 111.67 -74.13
C ILE A 671 37.53 112.72 -74.49
N SER A 672 36.44 112.81 -73.73
CA SER A 672 35.42 113.85 -73.91
C SER A 672 35.91 115.22 -73.44
N ASN A 673 36.57 115.29 -72.28
CA ASN A 673 37.22 116.51 -71.76
C ASN A 673 38.23 117.08 -72.76
N LEU A 674 39.18 116.26 -73.23
CA LEU A 674 40.20 116.65 -74.20
C LEU A 674 39.60 117.06 -75.56
N ARG A 675 38.53 116.40 -76.02
CA ARG A 675 37.78 116.83 -77.23
C ARG A 675 37.08 118.19 -77.03
N SER A 676 36.55 118.45 -75.84
CA SER A 676 35.95 119.74 -75.47
C SER A 676 37.00 120.85 -75.41
N GLN A 677 38.11 120.63 -74.70
CA GLN A 677 39.26 121.54 -74.63
C GLN A 677 39.81 121.85 -76.04
N ARG A 678 40.02 120.83 -76.88
CA ARG A 678 40.44 121.03 -78.28
C ARG A 678 39.47 121.90 -79.07
N THR A 679 38.17 121.75 -78.86
CA THR A 679 37.12 122.56 -79.52
C THR A 679 37.13 124.01 -79.02
N LEU A 680 37.38 124.23 -77.73
CA LEU A 680 37.59 125.54 -77.13
C LEU A 680 38.85 126.24 -77.69
N LEU A 681 39.98 125.53 -77.73
CA LEU A 681 41.24 126.05 -78.30
C LEU A 681 41.13 126.35 -79.80
N ALA A 682 40.40 125.53 -80.57
CA ALA A 682 40.13 125.79 -81.98
C ALA A 682 39.30 127.08 -82.19
N ARG A 683 38.30 127.35 -81.32
CA ARG A 683 37.58 128.63 -81.31
C ARG A 683 38.49 129.80 -80.92
N GLY A 684 39.35 129.63 -79.92
CA GLY A 684 40.34 130.65 -79.54
C GLY A 684 41.31 130.99 -80.68
N LEU A 685 41.74 129.99 -81.47
CA LEU A 685 42.55 130.19 -82.67
C LEU A 685 41.80 130.95 -83.78
N ALA A 686 40.51 130.68 -83.99
CA ALA A 686 39.69 131.44 -84.93
C ALA A 686 39.60 132.93 -84.53
N ASN A 687 39.21 133.22 -83.28
CA ASN A 687 39.18 134.59 -82.75
C ASN A 687 40.55 135.29 -82.84
N THR A 688 41.66 134.54 -82.75
CA THR A 688 43.03 135.08 -82.90
C THR A 688 43.34 135.46 -84.36
N ALA A 689 42.74 134.79 -85.34
CA ALA A 689 42.84 135.19 -86.74
C ALA A 689 42.05 136.48 -87.02
N ASP A 690 40.82 136.58 -86.50
CA ASP A 690 39.97 137.78 -86.62
C ASP A 690 40.67 139.01 -86.01
N MET A 691 41.21 138.88 -84.79
CA MET A 691 42.01 139.91 -84.11
C MET A 691 43.22 140.37 -84.94
N ARG A 692 43.91 139.45 -85.65
CA ARG A 692 45.03 139.83 -86.53
C ARG A 692 44.55 140.62 -87.75
N GLN A 693 43.39 140.29 -88.30
CA GLN A 693 42.79 141.05 -89.41
C GLN A 693 42.39 142.47 -88.95
N GLU A 694 41.85 142.62 -87.75
CA GLU A 694 41.55 143.92 -87.14
C GLU A 694 42.81 144.76 -86.89
N VAL A 695 43.90 144.16 -86.38
CA VAL A 695 45.21 144.84 -86.22
C VAL A 695 45.79 145.30 -87.57
N LEU A 696 45.59 144.54 -88.66
CA LEU A 696 45.99 144.96 -90.01
C LEU A 696 45.11 146.10 -90.55
N GLN A 697 43.81 146.08 -90.26
CA GLN A 697 42.88 147.16 -90.59
C GLN A 697 43.31 148.48 -89.90
N LEU A 698 43.59 148.42 -88.60
CA LEU A 698 44.03 149.57 -87.80
C LEU A 698 45.40 150.12 -88.25
N ASN A 699 46.37 149.26 -88.59
CA ASN A 699 47.66 149.72 -89.11
C ASN A 699 47.55 150.45 -90.46
N ARG A 700 46.62 150.05 -91.34
CA ARG A 700 46.35 150.79 -92.60
C ARG A 700 45.83 152.19 -92.33
N VAL A 701 44.87 152.34 -91.40
CA VAL A 701 44.34 153.66 -90.99
C VAL A 701 45.43 154.51 -90.34
N LEU A 702 46.21 153.96 -89.42
CA LEU A 702 47.30 154.67 -88.75
C LEU A 702 48.34 155.24 -89.73
N ASN A 703 48.70 154.48 -90.77
CA ASN A 703 49.64 154.98 -91.79
C ASN A 703 49.00 156.03 -92.71
N GLN A 704 47.69 155.98 -92.99
CA GLN A 704 47.01 157.05 -93.74
C GLN A 704 47.02 158.37 -92.95
N GLU A 705 46.74 158.35 -91.65
CA GLU A 705 46.82 159.57 -90.83
C GLU A 705 48.25 160.10 -90.68
N ARG A 706 49.26 159.22 -90.59
CA ARG A 706 50.68 159.63 -90.58
C ARG A 706 51.14 160.32 -91.86
N VAL A 707 50.61 159.93 -93.03
CA VAL A 707 50.92 160.60 -94.30
C VAL A 707 50.26 161.98 -94.36
N LYS A 708 49.00 162.11 -93.91
CA LYS A 708 48.33 163.42 -93.79
C LYS A 708 49.07 164.36 -92.83
N ALA A 709 49.52 163.86 -91.69
CA ALA A 709 50.23 164.66 -90.68
C ALA A 709 51.49 165.33 -91.26
N ARG A 710 52.33 164.58 -91.99
CA ARG A 710 53.54 165.15 -92.61
C ARG A 710 53.22 166.20 -93.69
N ALA A 711 52.21 165.96 -94.52
CA ALA A 711 51.79 166.95 -95.52
C ALA A 711 51.39 168.29 -94.87
N LEU A 712 50.76 168.24 -93.69
CA LEU A 712 50.40 169.42 -92.90
C LEU A 712 51.58 170.04 -92.13
N GLU A 713 52.63 169.27 -91.80
CA GLU A 713 53.88 169.80 -91.24
C GLU A 713 54.70 170.57 -92.30
N ASP A 714 54.83 170.03 -93.52
CA ASP A 714 55.56 170.67 -94.62
C ASP A 714 54.89 171.99 -95.07
N GLU A 715 53.55 172.07 -95.03
CA GLU A 715 52.78 173.28 -95.34
C GLU A 715 52.99 174.44 -94.33
N MET A 716 53.58 174.19 -93.15
CA MET A 716 53.71 175.21 -92.09
C MET A 716 54.93 176.15 -92.25
N LEU A 717 55.89 175.85 -93.14
CA LEU A 717 57.23 176.45 -93.10
C LEU A 717 57.51 177.63 -94.05
N THR A 718 56.58 178.04 -94.94
CA THR A 718 56.72 179.29 -95.73
C THR A 718 55.39 180.04 -95.90
N PRO A 719 55.33 181.37 -95.68
CA PRO A 719 54.07 182.11 -95.69
C PRO A 719 53.68 182.62 -97.09
N MET A 720 52.53 182.19 -97.62
CA MET A 720 51.84 182.92 -98.70
C MET A 720 50.31 182.79 -98.60
N ASN A 721 49.65 183.91 -98.26
CA ASN A 721 48.33 184.42 -98.70
C ASN A 721 47.16 183.46 -99.03
N VAL A 722 45.89 183.74 -98.69
CA VAL A 722 45.25 184.78 -97.84
C VAL A 722 43.78 184.34 -97.61
N HIS A 723 43.18 184.70 -96.47
CA HIS A 723 41.73 184.61 -96.13
C HIS A 723 40.88 183.39 -96.58
N ARG A 724 40.31 182.65 -95.60
CA ARG A 724 38.86 182.39 -95.61
C ARG A 724 38.27 181.93 -94.26
N TRP A 725 37.16 182.55 -93.86
CA TRP A 725 36.26 181.99 -92.83
C TRP A 725 35.43 180.84 -93.39
N ARG A 726 35.07 179.85 -92.56
CA ARG A 726 33.78 179.12 -92.71
C ARG A 726 33.25 178.58 -91.37
N LYS A 727 31.95 178.26 -91.36
CA LYS A 727 31.12 178.15 -90.14
C LYS A 727 31.15 176.77 -89.47
N LEU A 728 30.92 176.80 -88.16
CA LEU A 728 30.42 175.69 -87.35
C LEU A 728 28.98 175.32 -87.75
N THR A 729 28.63 174.04 -87.77
CA THR A 729 27.23 173.55 -87.74
C THR A 729 27.11 172.28 -86.91
N GLY A 730 26.65 172.43 -85.67
CA GLY A 730 26.26 171.37 -84.75
C GLY A 730 25.57 172.02 -83.56
N LYS A 731 24.46 171.45 -83.08
CA LYS A 731 23.77 171.87 -81.85
C LYS A 731 23.90 170.77 -80.81
N ASP A 732 24.13 171.16 -79.56
CA ASP A 732 23.88 170.27 -78.43
C ASP A 732 22.38 169.96 -78.32
N PRO A 733 21.99 168.70 -78.02
CA PRO A 733 20.60 168.32 -77.84
C PRO A 733 20.09 168.75 -76.46
N GLU A 734 18.85 169.26 -76.41
CA GLU A 734 18.24 169.69 -75.14
C GLU A 734 17.78 168.50 -74.28
N LYS A 735 17.61 168.77 -72.98
CA LYS A 735 17.30 167.78 -71.92
C LYS A 735 16.12 166.84 -72.23
N MET A 736 15.18 167.26 -73.08
CA MET A 736 13.96 166.51 -73.39
C MET A 736 14.23 165.26 -74.24
N ASP A 737 15.19 165.30 -75.17
CA ASP A 737 15.48 164.19 -76.09
C ASP A 737 16.05 162.96 -75.35
N LEU A 738 16.83 163.19 -74.28
CA LEU A 738 17.31 162.11 -73.42
C LEU A 738 16.15 161.42 -72.68
N ILE A 739 15.16 162.18 -72.20
CA ILE A 739 14.00 161.64 -71.46
C ILE A 739 13.17 160.71 -72.36
N VAL A 740 12.89 161.13 -73.59
CA VAL A 740 12.17 160.30 -74.58
C VAL A 740 12.93 158.99 -74.86
N LYS A 741 14.26 159.05 -74.94
CA LYS A 741 15.10 157.86 -75.19
C LYS A 741 15.10 156.89 -74.01
N VAL A 742 15.14 157.38 -72.76
CA VAL A 742 15.01 156.55 -71.55
C VAL A 742 13.64 155.85 -71.48
N GLN A 743 12.54 156.58 -71.68
CA GLN A 743 11.18 156.01 -71.68
C GLN A 743 10.93 154.99 -72.80
N THR A 744 11.68 155.10 -73.90
CA THR A 744 11.61 154.14 -75.02
C THR A 744 12.34 152.84 -74.68
N LEU A 745 13.48 152.93 -73.99
CA LEU A 745 14.24 151.75 -73.53
C LEU A 745 13.50 151.00 -72.41
N GLN A 746 12.89 151.71 -71.44
CA GLN A 746 12.11 151.10 -70.35
C GLN A 746 10.94 150.25 -70.87
N ARG A 747 10.23 150.72 -71.90
CA ARG A 747 9.15 149.94 -72.54
C ARG A 747 9.64 148.68 -73.27
N ARG A 748 10.87 148.70 -73.82
CA ARG A 748 11.46 147.51 -74.46
C ARG A 748 11.83 146.42 -73.44
N VAL A 749 12.35 146.80 -72.28
CA VAL A 749 12.69 145.84 -71.20
C VAL A 749 11.45 145.10 -70.69
N LEU A 750 10.36 145.83 -70.40
CA LEU A 750 9.11 145.22 -69.92
C LEU A 750 8.55 144.15 -70.87
N TYR A 751 8.60 144.37 -72.18
CA TYR A 751 8.14 143.38 -73.18
C TYR A 751 8.99 142.10 -73.18
N GLN A 752 10.30 142.21 -72.92
CA GLN A 752 11.20 141.06 -72.87
C GLN A 752 11.04 140.23 -71.59
N SER A 753 10.64 140.82 -70.46
CA SER A 753 10.37 140.06 -69.23
C SER A 753 9.16 139.12 -69.37
N VAL A 754 8.07 139.57 -69.99
CA VAL A 754 6.85 138.75 -70.17
C VAL A 754 7.13 137.52 -71.02
N THR A 755 7.90 137.67 -72.11
CA THR A 755 8.25 136.57 -73.03
C THR A 755 9.27 135.56 -72.48
N VAL A 756 9.84 135.81 -71.30
CA VAL A 756 10.59 134.79 -70.53
C VAL A 756 9.64 134.00 -69.65
N GLN A 757 8.74 134.66 -68.92
CA GLN A 757 7.83 134.04 -67.96
C GLN A 757 6.87 133.02 -68.60
N GLU A 758 6.43 133.25 -69.84
CA GLU A 758 5.63 132.28 -70.60
C GLU A 758 6.40 130.99 -70.92
N LYS A 759 7.72 131.04 -71.08
CA LYS A 759 8.56 129.88 -71.42
C LYS A 759 8.91 129.02 -70.21
N GLU A 760 9.07 129.61 -69.04
CA GLU A 760 9.30 128.84 -67.80
C GLU A 760 8.10 127.94 -67.50
N LYS A 761 6.88 128.44 -67.74
CA LYS A 761 5.64 127.70 -67.51
C LYS A 761 5.50 126.43 -68.38
N THR A 762 5.96 126.45 -69.63
CA THR A 762 5.91 125.27 -70.51
C THR A 762 6.90 124.17 -70.13
N ILE A 763 7.95 124.49 -69.36
CA ILE A 763 8.90 123.51 -68.83
C ILE A 763 8.28 122.75 -67.64
N GLU A 764 7.58 123.46 -66.74
CA GLU A 764 7.01 122.90 -65.51
C GLU A 764 5.86 121.88 -65.73
N GLU A 765 5.22 121.92 -66.89
CA GLU A 765 4.24 120.91 -67.31
C GLU A 765 4.94 119.64 -67.82
N SER A 766 6.06 119.79 -68.54
CA SER A 766 6.77 118.67 -69.19
C SER A 766 7.45 117.68 -68.22
N GLU A 767 7.76 118.09 -66.99
CA GLU A 767 8.39 117.21 -66.00
C GLU A 767 7.40 116.25 -65.32
N LYS A 768 6.13 116.64 -65.18
CA LYS A 768 5.12 115.89 -64.39
C LYS A 768 4.77 114.54 -65.03
N ASP A 769 4.58 114.48 -66.35
CA ASP A 769 4.28 113.24 -67.08
C ASP A 769 5.42 112.21 -67.02
N ARG A 770 6.66 112.69 -66.89
CA ARG A 770 7.86 111.85 -66.85
C ARG A 770 7.98 111.05 -65.55
N VAL A 771 7.40 111.53 -64.46
CA VAL A 771 7.41 110.85 -63.14
C VAL A 771 6.34 109.75 -63.07
N LEU A 772 5.15 109.97 -63.63
CA LEU A 772 4.03 109.01 -63.60
C LEU A 772 4.36 107.71 -64.37
N THR A 773 4.99 107.84 -65.53
CA THR A 773 5.34 106.71 -66.41
C THR A 773 6.43 105.80 -65.86
N ALA A 774 7.27 106.29 -64.95
CA ALA A 774 8.27 105.46 -64.25
C ALA A 774 7.62 104.57 -63.17
N ARG A 775 6.64 105.09 -62.43
CA ARG A 775 6.02 104.42 -61.27
C ARG A 775 5.19 103.20 -61.67
N THR A 776 4.50 103.27 -62.81
CA THR A 776 3.64 102.17 -63.32
C THR A 776 4.43 100.95 -63.82
N LYS A 777 5.66 101.12 -64.31
CA LYS A 777 6.51 99.99 -64.72
C LYS A 777 6.96 99.14 -63.53
N LYS A 778 7.28 99.77 -62.39
CA LYS A 778 7.81 99.07 -61.20
C LYS A 778 6.77 98.16 -60.52
N LEU A 779 5.49 98.53 -60.56
CA LEU A 779 4.38 97.72 -60.02
C LEU A 779 4.11 96.44 -60.83
N LYS A 780 4.28 96.47 -62.17
CA LYS A 780 4.02 95.30 -63.02
C LYS A 780 5.03 94.16 -62.81
N ALA A 781 6.28 94.48 -62.44
CA ALA A 781 7.30 93.46 -62.13
C ALA A 781 6.94 92.65 -60.87
N LEU A 782 6.65 93.33 -59.76
CA LEU A 782 6.29 92.71 -58.48
C LEU A 782 5.03 91.82 -58.59
N SER A 783 4.07 92.19 -59.44
CA SER A 783 2.86 91.40 -59.68
C SER A 783 3.12 90.06 -60.42
N ALA A 784 4.24 89.92 -61.14
CA ALA A 784 4.61 88.66 -61.79
C ALA A 784 5.34 87.72 -60.81
N GLU A 785 6.20 88.29 -59.97
CA GLU A 785 7.05 87.58 -59.01
C GLU A 785 6.22 86.88 -57.91
N ILE A 786 5.10 87.49 -57.49
CA ILE A 786 4.15 86.89 -56.53
C ILE A 786 3.47 85.64 -57.14
N ARG A 787 3.03 85.69 -58.41
CA ARG A 787 2.32 84.59 -59.07
C ARG A 787 3.17 83.33 -59.22
N ILE A 788 4.49 83.48 -59.39
CA ILE A 788 5.42 82.34 -59.46
C ILE A 788 5.45 81.61 -58.11
N LYS A 789 5.57 82.36 -57.00
CA LYS A 789 5.59 81.79 -55.64
C LYS A 789 4.26 81.12 -55.25
N GLU A 790 3.12 81.60 -55.75
CA GLU A 790 1.83 80.92 -55.56
C GLU A 790 1.75 79.54 -56.26
N VAL A 791 2.47 79.35 -57.37
CA VAL A 791 2.52 78.06 -58.09
C VAL A 791 3.43 77.08 -57.37
N ASP A 792 4.63 77.51 -56.95
CA ASP A 792 5.55 76.66 -56.19
C ASP A 792 4.95 76.20 -54.85
N SER A 793 4.23 77.08 -54.15
CA SER A 793 3.56 76.73 -52.89
C SER A 793 2.51 75.62 -53.07
N LYS A 794 1.75 75.63 -54.18
CA LYS A 794 0.74 74.60 -54.49
C LYS A 794 1.38 73.27 -54.92
N SER A 795 2.53 73.33 -55.58
CA SER A 795 3.35 72.13 -55.88
C SER A 795 3.79 71.41 -54.61
N GLN A 796 4.30 72.17 -53.62
CA GLN A 796 4.70 71.63 -52.32
C GLN A 796 3.52 71.08 -51.50
N GLU A 797 2.35 71.72 -51.58
CA GLU A 797 1.12 71.23 -50.94
C GLU A 797 0.67 69.88 -51.48
N CYS A 798 0.74 69.68 -52.80
CA CYS A 798 0.40 68.42 -53.45
C CYS A 798 1.35 67.27 -53.05
N LEU A 799 2.67 67.54 -53.03
CA LEU A 799 3.67 66.57 -52.55
C LEU A 799 3.47 66.21 -51.07
N LEU A 800 3.05 67.17 -50.24
CA LEU A 800 2.71 66.91 -48.83
C LEU A 800 1.50 66.01 -48.68
N ASP A 801 0.49 66.11 -49.55
CA ASP A 801 -0.69 65.23 -49.51
C ASP A 801 -0.41 63.82 -50.07
N GLU A 802 0.51 63.67 -51.03
CA GLU A 802 1.02 62.36 -51.44
C GLU A 802 1.84 61.69 -50.32
N LEU A 803 2.69 62.45 -49.62
CA LEU A 803 3.41 61.96 -48.43
C LEU A 803 2.45 61.61 -47.27
N LYS A 804 1.36 62.37 -47.06
CA LYS A 804 0.31 62.00 -46.10
C LYS A 804 -0.39 60.70 -46.51
N LYS A 805 -0.65 60.47 -47.81
CA LYS A 805 -1.24 59.23 -48.31
C LYS A 805 -0.31 58.03 -48.11
N SER A 806 0.97 58.13 -48.46
CA SER A 806 1.92 57.02 -48.24
C SER A 806 2.16 56.74 -46.76
N LEU A 807 2.19 57.77 -45.90
CA LEU A 807 2.20 57.62 -44.44
C LEU A 807 0.92 56.97 -43.91
N LEU A 808 -0.24 57.24 -44.52
CA LEU A 808 -1.51 56.61 -44.16
C LEU A 808 -1.56 55.14 -44.59
N GLU A 809 -1.03 54.80 -45.77
CA GLU A 809 -1.00 53.42 -46.29
C GLU A 809 -0.02 52.54 -45.49
N THR A 810 1.20 53.02 -45.25
CA THR A 810 2.15 52.34 -44.34
C THR A 810 1.62 52.24 -42.90
N LYS A 811 0.85 53.21 -42.41
CA LYS A 811 0.14 53.11 -41.13
C LYS A 811 -1.00 52.07 -41.15
N LYS A 812 -1.73 51.92 -42.26
CA LYS A 812 -2.70 50.81 -42.43
C LYS A 812 -1.98 49.46 -42.44
N GLU A 813 -0.82 49.36 -43.07
CA GLU A 813 -0.01 48.14 -43.12
C GLU A 813 0.54 47.75 -41.75
N LEU A 814 1.11 48.69 -40.99
CA LEU A 814 1.47 48.48 -39.58
C LEU A 814 0.26 48.08 -38.72
N VAL A 815 -0.95 48.56 -39.02
CA VAL A 815 -2.19 48.14 -38.33
C VAL A 815 -2.68 46.77 -38.79
N ARG A 816 -2.46 46.36 -40.05
CA ARG A 816 -2.68 44.98 -40.52
C ARG A 816 -1.70 44.04 -39.83
N GLU A 817 -0.40 44.31 -39.91
CA GLU A 817 0.65 43.52 -39.28
C GLU A 817 0.46 43.39 -37.75
N LYS A 818 0.07 44.49 -37.09
CA LYS A 818 -0.29 44.45 -35.66
C LYS A 818 -1.57 43.65 -35.39
N ARG A 819 -2.59 43.72 -36.26
CA ARG A 819 -3.78 42.86 -36.18
C ARG A 819 -3.46 41.39 -36.43
N ASP A 820 -2.54 41.07 -37.33
CA ASP A 820 -2.21 39.68 -37.68
C ASP A 820 -1.28 39.06 -36.62
N LYS A 821 -0.35 39.84 -36.05
CA LYS A 821 0.33 39.51 -34.78
C LYS A 821 -0.64 39.36 -33.61
N GLN A 822 -1.70 40.17 -33.56
CA GLN A 822 -2.74 40.05 -32.53
C GLN A 822 -3.64 38.82 -32.74
N LYS A 823 -4.02 38.46 -33.97
CA LYS A 823 -4.69 37.18 -34.29
C LYS A 823 -3.82 35.98 -33.93
N LEU A 824 -2.50 36.06 -34.14
CA LEU A 824 -1.56 35.02 -33.73
C LEU A 824 -1.55 34.88 -32.20
N ALA A 825 -1.57 36.01 -31.47
CA ALA A 825 -1.69 36.03 -30.01
C ALA A 825 -3.08 35.62 -29.49
N GLU A 826 -4.15 35.81 -30.27
CA GLU A 826 -5.52 35.39 -29.94
C GLU A 826 -5.74 33.90 -30.23
N SER A 827 -5.09 33.34 -31.25
CA SER A 827 -4.98 31.89 -31.47
C SER A 827 -4.33 31.20 -30.26
N VAL A 828 -3.21 31.75 -29.78
CA VAL A 828 -2.52 31.31 -28.55
C VAL A 828 -3.36 31.56 -27.27
N ARG A 829 -4.34 32.45 -27.31
CA ARG A 829 -5.26 32.77 -26.19
C ARG A 829 -6.62 32.06 -26.28
N SER A 830 -6.76 31.08 -27.18
CA SER A 830 -7.96 30.23 -27.25
C SER A 830 -7.96 29.07 -26.23
N ALA A 831 -6.84 28.87 -25.53
CA ALA A 831 -6.78 28.06 -24.31
C ALA A 831 -6.90 28.97 -23.06
N LEU A 832 -7.85 28.63 -22.18
CA LEU A 832 -8.11 29.20 -20.84
C LEU A 832 -8.75 30.61 -20.78
N VAL A 833 -10.07 30.60 -20.57
CA VAL A 833 -11.05 31.67 -20.21
C VAL A 833 -12.13 30.94 -19.35
N PRO A 834 -12.83 31.49 -18.32
CA PRO A 834 -13.19 32.89 -17.97
C PRO A 834 -12.61 33.33 -16.59
N ILE A 835 -13.00 34.38 -15.83
CA ILE A 835 -14.19 35.27 -15.66
C ILE A 835 -13.66 36.69 -15.27
N GLY A 836 -14.31 37.84 -15.45
CA GLY A 836 -15.61 38.21 -16.07
C GLY A 836 -16.38 39.28 -15.24
N SER A 837 -17.23 40.09 -15.90
CA SER A 837 -18.04 41.22 -15.35
C SER A 837 -17.27 42.44 -14.81
N SER A 838 -17.61 43.70 -15.15
CA SER A 838 -18.67 44.28 -16.02
C SER A 838 -18.16 45.61 -16.65
N GLY A 839 -18.89 46.45 -17.41
CA GLY A 839 -20.33 46.51 -17.70
C GLY A 839 -20.64 47.51 -18.84
N GLY A 840 -21.46 48.56 -18.58
CA GLY A 840 -21.82 49.61 -19.55
C GLY A 840 -22.41 50.87 -18.87
N GLY A 841 -22.88 51.91 -19.57
CA GLY A 841 -22.96 52.17 -21.02
C GLY A 841 -23.99 53.27 -21.37
N ARG A 842 -24.02 53.74 -22.63
CA ARG A 842 -24.87 54.84 -23.22
C ARG A 842 -24.43 56.29 -22.87
N ARG A 843 -24.87 57.38 -23.55
CA ARG A 843 -25.16 57.74 -24.99
C ARG A 843 -25.60 59.23 -25.05
N VAL A 844 -25.57 59.86 -26.25
CA VAL A 844 -26.39 61.02 -26.74
C VAL A 844 -25.70 62.40 -26.95
N GLN A 845 -25.45 62.70 -28.23
CA GLN A 845 -25.68 63.93 -29.05
C GLN A 845 -25.48 65.39 -28.56
N SER A 846 -25.09 66.22 -29.57
CA SER A 846 -25.33 67.69 -29.72
C SER A 846 -24.39 68.62 -28.94
N HIS A 847 -24.04 69.85 -29.40
CA HIS A 847 -24.22 70.49 -30.72
C HIS A 847 -23.27 71.70 -30.91
N HIS A 848 -23.12 72.18 -32.16
CA HIS A 848 -22.64 73.53 -32.57
C HIS A 848 -21.19 73.99 -32.28
N GLY A 849 -20.63 74.76 -33.24
CA GLY A 849 -19.98 76.05 -32.92
C GLY A 849 -18.44 76.16 -32.87
N GLU A 850 -17.82 76.43 -34.03
CA GLU A 850 -16.72 77.41 -34.24
C GLU A 850 -15.37 77.33 -33.44
N VAL A 851 -14.34 78.16 -33.73
CA VAL A 851 -13.52 78.26 -34.98
C VAL A 851 -12.16 78.94 -34.70
N ILE A 852 -11.07 78.60 -35.44
CA ILE A 852 -9.65 79.12 -35.36
C ILE A 852 -8.95 78.92 -33.97
N VAL A 853 -7.61 78.99 -33.72
CA VAL A 853 -6.40 79.59 -34.34
C VAL A 853 -5.16 78.64 -34.19
N PHE A 854 -4.14 78.75 -35.05
CA PHE A 854 -2.81 78.13 -34.92
C PHE A 854 -1.87 78.88 -33.95
N GLN A 855 -1.02 78.16 -33.20
CA GLN A 855 0.38 78.59 -33.03
C GLN A 855 1.31 77.39 -32.76
N ALA A 856 2.60 77.54 -33.10
CA ALA A 856 3.63 76.51 -32.96
C ALA A 856 4.92 77.10 -32.38
N GLN A 857 5.72 76.29 -31.66
CA GLN A 857 7.14 76.60 -31.43
C GLN A 857 7.99 75.39 -31.02
N GLN A 858 9.15 75.27 -31.69
CA GLN A 858 10.49 74.88 -31.20
C GLN A 858 10.78 73.53 -30.48
N ARG A 859 11.70 72.78 -31.10
CA ARG A 859 12.73 71.89 -30.52
C ARG A 859 13.93 72.75 -29.96
N PRO A 860 15.01 72.25 -29.31
CA PRO A 860 15.57 70.86 -29.33
C PRO A 860 16.25 70.35 -28.01
N ASN A 861 17.00 69.23 -28.14
CA ASN A 861 18.12 68.76 -27.27
C ASN A 861 17.76 68.17 -25.86
N THR A 862 18.53 67.25 -25.23
CA THR A 862 19.79 66.54 -25.61
C THR A 862 19.95 65.15 -24.95
N ASN A 863 20.95 64.40 -25.44
CA ASN A 863 21.54 63.11 -25.03
C ASN A 863 21.48 62.58 -23.56
N HIS A 864 21.45 61.23 -23.50
CA HIS A 864 22.17 60.27 -22.64
C HIS A 864 22.51 60.57 -21.15
N GLY A 865 22.34 59.55 -20.28
CA GLY A 865 23.20 59.44 -19.08
C GLY A 865 22.80 58.51 -17.92
N SER A 866 23.05 57.20 -18.06
CA SER A 866 23.49 56.26 -17.00
C SER A 866 22.89 56.24 -15.55
N LYS A 867 22.42 55.04 -15.18
CA LYS A 867 22.64 54.33 -13.89
C LYS A 867 22.14 54.94 -12.55
N SER A 868 21.28 54.16 -11.90
CA SER A 868 21.57 53.63 -10.54
C SER A 868 21.01 52.20 -10.42
N ALA A 869 21.67 51.32 -9.67
CA ALA A 869 21.25 49.92 -9.50
C ALA A 869 20.56 49.70 -8.14
N GLY A 870 19.47 48.92 -8.13
CA GLY A 870 18.86 48.37 -6.92
C GLY A 870 19.20 46.90 -6.75
N TYR A 871 19.51 46.47 -5.53
CA TYR A 871 19.96 45.11 -5.21
C TYR A 871 19.06 44.46 -4.15
N ARG A 872 19.12 43.13 -4.07
CA ARG A 872 18.87 42.27 -2.88
C ARG A 872 17.44 41.69 -2.68
N MET A 873 17.44 40.56 -1.97
CA MET A 873 16.35 39.79 -1.34
C MET A 873 15.57 38.76 -2.19
N MET A 874 16.20 37.58 -2.24
CA MET A 874 15.62 36.25 -2.09
C MET A 874 14.32 36.17 -1.24
N GLY A 875 13.45 35.18 -1.51
CA GLY A 875 12.45 34.72 -0.53
C GLY A 875 11.35 33.80 -1.06
N SER A 876 11.29 32.59 -0.50
CA SER A 876 10.20 31.59 -0.50
C SER A 876 8.78 32.15 -0.20
N GLY A 877 7.66 31.50 -0.53
CA GLY A 877 7.45 30.21 -1.22
C GLY A 877 6.35 29.34 -0.57
N TYR A 878 5.63 28.52 -1.37
CA TYR A 878 4.52 27.60 -0.97
C TYR A 878 3.24 28.33 -0.44
N LYS A 879 2.01 27.77 -0.49
CA LYS A 879 1.48 26.38 -0.53
C LYS A 879 0.28 26.27 -1.54
N VAL A 880 0.05 25.13 -2.23
CA VAL A 880 -0.99 24.08 -1.94
C VAL A 880 -2.42 24.65 -1.84
N THR A 881 -3.47 24.22 -2.57
CA THR A 881 -3.74 23.08 -3.50
C THR A 881 -4.64 23.59 -4.66
N CYS A 882 -4.98 22.86 -5.73
CA CYS A 882 -5.04 21.40 -5.95
C CYS A 882 -4.67 21.02 -7.39
#